data_AF-A0A285GX74-F1
#
_entry.id   AF-A0A285GX74-F1
#
_cell.length_a   1.000
_cell.length_b   1.000
_cell.length_c   1.000
_cell.angle_alpha   90.00
_cell.angle_beta   90.00
_cell.angle_gamma   90.00
#
_symmetry.space_group_name_H-M   'P 1'
#
loop_
_entity.id
_entity.type
_entity.pdbx_description
1 polymer ?
#
loop_
_entity_poly.entity_id
_entity_poly.type
_entity_poly.pdbx_seq_one_letter_code
_entity_poly.pdbx_strand_id
1 'polypeptide(L)'
;MNKLIRLKYRKRVKEKYLFPNLYKLGYQTADIESDAKLLVEKGRRKVYINAEVLVRVEGLPGLVISVRAGNEELNQGVKMKMISYSRLLSPPAPILVMTNGLATKVYDTYTEQELAEIPSKDELKRYLINQEIDDKSKERYLNNLISSVSLWDESKKKSPYHTYNMRSFADISEKTVFNSKLFHNHNYVPNLPTIDDKVSIRVSTKSGLIDKVYLYYTIDGTLPQGKKGKEINGTCLELKRSYTEVNPADEELIDWWEAKIDAQKEGIRVRYIIEGYNSQKGISYFADNNDTLAEASNFSYLVQKYQTPQWAKEAIVYHIIIDRFCDGDPTNNYDLGLDPFSYQGGDLQGIIDKLDYIKKLGATAIWLSPLYEGLYYHGYHITDFLEIDKHFGDDKLLHKLIDRAHSKGLKIILDFVPNHCSNKHPFFIEAQQDKDSKYYNWFKFTNWPNQYDGFFGLKELPYINNDYPAARKYTIYEHLLKWLKIYDFDGLRMDYAYGLSHDFWTEFRMAIKEIKPEAYVFGEVWEGPGITNRFAGELDGCFDFSLVWSFRELFIYGSKSVSEFKDDLDYLDGFYEDEFILCRFLDNHDMGRFLWEAEDDKSRLKLAATCQFTLAGTQFIYYGTEVGLSQVNDCRDDNTGAIVYDHSRNFMLWGEEQDKELYNFYQSLCSARNNHLALSLGERDDLIVDDQRGIWAYIKSYGQEELLIILNCKEEEAEVEVNLSSYNLANSKKLRGLLNNREYSLIDGRVKLRVPKLTGAILGC
;
A
#
# COMPACT_ATOMS: atom_id res chain seq x y z
N MET A 1 -23.72 -14.93 -12.10
CA MET A 1 -23.53 -15.77 -13.31
C MET A 1 -22.03 -16.02 -13.45
N ASN A 2 -21.53 -17.26 -13.34
CA ASN A 2 -20.08 -17.59 -13.29
C ASN A 2 -19.28 -16.92 -14.44
N LYS A 3 -18.02 -16.50 -14.19
CA LYS A 3 -17.09 -15.88 -15.15
C LYS A 3 -16.96 -16.68 -16.47
N LEU A 4 -16.91 -18.00 -16.39
CA LEU A 4 -16.91 -18.90 -17.56
C LEU A 4 -18.22 -18.79 -18.36
N ILE A 5 -19.35 -18.60 -17.66
CA ILE A 5 -20.67 -18.41 -18.27
C ILE A 5 -20.72 -17.03 -18.94
N ARG A 6 -20.26 -15.96 -18.31
CA ARG A 6 -20.16 -14.61 -18.92
C ARG A 6 -19.31 -14.60 -20.19
N LEU A 7 -18.13 -15.22 -20.17
CA LEU A 7 -17.27 -15.37 -21.37
C LEU A 7 -17.98 -16.15 -22.48
N LYS A 8 -18.66 -17.24 -22.13
CA LYS A 8 -19.47 -18.02 -23.07
C LYS A 8 -20.63 -17.20 -23.65
N TYR A 9 -21.25 -16.32 -22.86
CA TYR A 9 -22.30 -15.40 -23.32
C TYR A 9 -21.74 -14.31 -24.23
N ARG A 10 -20.65 -13.63 -23.86
CA ARG A 10 -20.03 -12.61 -24.72
C ARG A 10 -19.59 -13.19 -26.05
N LYS A 11 -18.99 -14.38 -26.04
CA LYS A 11 -18.68 -15.13 -27.27
C LYS A 11 -19.93 -15.40 -28.11
N ARG A 12 -21.03 -15.84 -27.48
CA ARG A 12 -22.32 -16.02 -28.16
C ARG A 12 -22.91 -14.71 -28.71
N VAL A 13 -22.79 -13.58 -28.01
CA VAL A 13 -23.24 -12.27 -28.49
C VAL A 13 -22.43 -11.87 -29.73
N LYS A 14 -21.10 -12.01 -29.68
CA LYS A 14 -20.20 -11.79 -30.83
C LYS A 14 -20.63 -12.62 -32.04
N GLU A 15 -20.76 -13.93 -31.86
CA GLU A 15 -21.02 -14.89 -32.94
C GLU A 15 -22.44 -14.84 -33.51
N LYS A 16 -23.46 -14.68 -32.66
CA LYS A 16 -24.87 -14.79 -33.08
C LYS A 16 -25.54 -13.47 -33.42
N TYR A 17 -25.09 -12.36 -32.82
CA TYR A 17 -25.78 -11.07 -32.93
C TYR A 17 -24.90 -10.03 -33.61
N LEU A 18 -23.64 -9.88 -33.18
CA LEU A 18 -22.79 -8.80 -33.64
C LEU A 18 -22.21 -9.06 -35.05
N PHE A 19 -21.48 -10.16 -35.24
CA PHE A 19 -20.83 -10.43 -36.53
C PHE A 19 -21.83 -10.55 -37.70
N PRO A 20 -22.98 -11.26 -37.58
CA PRO A 20 -23.96 -11.30 -38.67
C PRO A 20 -24.50 -9.91 -39.03
N ASN A 21 -24.65 -9.01 -38.06
CA ASN A 21 -25.11 -7.65 -38.31
C ASN A 21 -24.03 -6.82 -39.01
N LEU A 22 -22.77 -6.91 -38.55
CA LEU A 22 -21.65 -6.26 -39.21
C LEU A 22 -21.48 -6.73 -40.66
N TYR A 23 -21.64 -8.03 -40.93
CA TYR A 23 -21.58 -8.54 -42.31
C TYR A 23 -22.71 -8.00 -43.20
N LYS A 24 -23.93 -7.83 -42.67
CA LYS A 24 -25.05 -7.20 -43.39
C LYS A 24 -24.80 -5.72 -43.70
N LEU A 25 -24.08 -5.03 -42.82
CA LEU A 25 -23.68 -3.63 -42.97
C LEU A 25 -22.47 -3.44 -43.91
N GLY A 26 -21.97 -4.51 -44.53
CA GLY A 26 -20.92 -4.49 -45.53
C GLY A 26 -19.49 -4.63 -45.00
N TYR A 27 -19.32 -4.89 -43.69
CA TYR A 27 -18.01 -5.23 -43.11
C TYR A 27 -17.61 -6.65 -43.50
N GLN A 28 -16.32 -6.90 -43.73
CA GLN A 28 -15.78 -8.22 -44.05
C GLN A 28 -15.05 -8.81 -42.84
N THR A 29 -14.86 -10.13 -42.77
CA THR A 29 -14.12 -10.77 -41.67
C THR A 29 -12.70 -10.20 -41.51
N ALA A 30 -12.04 -9.87 -42.63
CA ALA A 30 -10.70 -9.27 -42.63
C ALA A 30 -10.64 -7.86 -42.01
N ASP A 31 -11.79 -7.19 -41.88
CA ASP A 31 -11.92 -5.87 -41.26
C ASP A 31 -12.10 -5.97 -39.73
N ILE A 32 -12.30 -7.16 -39.16
CA ILE A 32 -12.75 -7.35 -37.77
C ILE A 32 -11.68 -8.06 -36.95
N GLU A 33 -11.25 -7.43 -35.85
CA GLU A 33 -10.28 -7.95 -34.89
C GLU A 33 -10.99 -8.20 -33.55
N SER A 34 -11.01 -9.45 -33.07
CA SER A 34 -11.60 -9.80 -31.77
C SER A 34 -10.56 -9.74 -30.65
N ASP A 35 -10.95 -9.23 -29.49
CA ASP A 35 -10.11 -9.16 -28.29
C ASP A 35 -8.79 -8.39 -28.58
N ALA A 36 -8.91 -7.31 -29.35
CA ALA A 36 -7.81 -6.49 -29.83
C ALA A 36 -7.06 -5.83 -28.67
N LYS A 37 -5.75 -6.11 -28.58
CA LYS A 37 -4.82 -5.51 -27.62
C LYS A 37 -3.85 -4.59 -28.36
N LEU A 38 -4.01 -3.29 -28.17
CA LEU A 38 -3.33 -2.27 -28.97
C LEU A 38 -2.42 -1.43 -28.09
N LEU A 39 -1.18 -1.23 -28.53
CA LEU A 39 -0.21 -0.43 -27.80
C LEU A 39 -0.27 1.03 -28.27
N VAL A 40 -0.49 1.94 -27.33
CA VAL A 40 -0.49 3.39 -27.55
C VAL A 40 0.73 3.98 -26.87
N GLU A 41 1.49 4.78 -27.60
CA GLU A 41 2.80 5.28 -27.16
C GLU A 41 2.81 6.81 -27.05
N LYS A 42 3.47 7.33 -26.01
CA LYS A 42 3.84 8.75 -25.87
C LYS A 42 5.31 8.86 -25.47
N GLY A 43 6.17 9.24 -26.41
CA GLY A 43 7.62 9.23 -26.18
C GLY A 43 8.09 7.82 -25.80
N ARG A 44 8.62 7.64 -24.58
CA ARG A 44 9.06 6.33 -24.07
C ARG A 44 7.97 5.51 -23.35
N ARG A 45 6.80 6.10 -23.05
CA ARG A 45 5.72 5.43 -22.30
C ARG A 45 4.78 4.69 -23.24
N LYS A 46 4.41 3.46 -22.89
CA LYS A 46 3.52 2.60 -23.69
C LYS A 46 2.34 2.10 -22.85
N VAL A 47 1.13 2.15 -23.40
CA VAL A 47 -0.11 1.73 -22.73
C VAL A 47 -0.90 0.77 -23.61
N TYR A 48 -1.29 -0.39 -23.07
CA TYR A 48 -2.12 -1.35 -23.79
C TYR A 48 -3.61 -1.05 -23.61
N ILE A 49 -4.32 -0.93 -24.72
CA ILE A 49 -5.76 -0.75 -24.81
C ILE A 49 -6.38 -2.08 -25.24
N ASN A 50 -7.38 -2.54 -24.48
CA ASN A 50 -8.12 -3.76 -24.80
C ASN A 50 -9.52 -3.41 -25.30
N ALA A 51 -9.84 -3.82 -26.52
CA ALA A 51 -11.19 -3.75 -27.10
C ALA A 51 -11.72 -5.15 -27.36
N GLU A 52 -12.99 -5.43 -27.03
CA GLU A 52 -13.56 -6.77 -27.22
C GLU A 52 -13.80 -7.09 -28.70
N VAL A 53 -14.11 -6.07 -29.52
CA VAL A 53 -13.99 -6.10 -30.98
C VAL A 53 -13.54 -4.74 -31.49
N LEU A 54 -12.61 -4.73 -32.44
CA LEU A 54 -12.20 -3.56 -33.21
C LEU A 54 -12.52 -3.81 -34.68
N VAL A 55 -13.21 -2.87 -35.33
CA VAL A 55 -13.44 -2.90 -36.78
C VAL A 55 -12.57 -1.86 -37.45
N ARG A 56 -11.80 -2.27 -38.44
CA ARG A 56 -10.93 -1.43 -39.26
C ARG A 56 -11.56 -1.18 -40.63
N VAL A 57 -11.41 0.02 -41.15
CA VAL A 57 -11.81 0.38 -42.50
C VAL A 57 -10.57 0.92 -43.21
N GLU A 58 -10.18 0.26 -44.30
CA GLU A 58 -8.96 0.62 -45.06
C GLU A 58 -7.69 0.63 -44.17
N GLY A 59 -7.63 -0.30 -43.21
CA GLY A 59 -6.52 -0.45 -42.26
C GLY A 59 -6.60 0.45 -41.02
N LEU A 60 -7.46 1.46 -41.03
CA LEU A 60 -7.63 2.42 -39.92
C LEU A 60 -8.75 1.96 -38.97
N PRO A 61 -8.62 2.17 -37.64
CA PRO A 61 -9.68 1.83 -36.70
C PRO A 61 -10.91 2.72 -36.92
N GLY A 62 -12.05 2.08 -37.20
CA GLY A 62 -13.32 2.76 -37.47
C GLY A 62 -14.36 2.59 -36.36
N LEU A 63 -14.44 1.40 -35.74
CA LEU A 63 -15.36 1.11 -34.65
C LEU A 63 -14.64 0.38 -33.51
N VAL A 64 -14.87 0.81 -32.28
CA VAL A 64 -14.55 0.03 -31.08
C VAL A 64 -15.83 -0.49 -30.49
N ILE A 65 -15.87 -1.77 -30.11
CA ILE A 65 -17.08 -2.41 -29.61
C ILE A 65 -16.82 -3.05 -28.25
N SER A 66 -17.65 -2.71 -27.27
CA SER A 66 -17.74 -3.45 -26.00
C SER A 66 -18.96 -4.36 -26.01
N VAL A 67 -18.71 -5.64 -25.72
CA VAL A 67 -19.67 -6.72 -25.70
C VAL A 67 -19.90 -7.19 -24.27
N ARG A 68 -21.12 -6.99 -23.78
CA ARG A 68 -21.53 -7.39 -22.44
C ARG A 68 -22.33 -8.69 -22.47
N ALA A 69 -22.46 -9.34 -21.31
CA ALA A 69 -23.36 -10.49 -21.20
C ALA A 69 -24.82 -10.01 -21.28
N GLY A 70 -25.74 -10.82 -21.82
CA GLY A 70 -27.11 -10.40 -22.14
C GLY A 70 -27.95 -9.87 -20.96
N ASN A 71 -27.51 -10.06 -19.73
CA ASN A 71 -28.15 -9.55 -18.51
C ASN A 71 -27.42 -8.33 -17.89
N GLU A 72 -26.33 -7.86 -18.49
CA GLU A 72 -25.54 -6.72 -18.00
C GLU A 72 -26.05 -5.42 -18.62
N GLU A 73 -26.22 -4.39 -17.79
CA GLU A 73 -26.64 -3.05 -18.24
C GLU A 73 -25.53 -2.30 -18.98
N LEU A 74 -25.92 -1.54 -20.01
CA LEU A 74 -25.03 -0.63 -20.74
C LEU A 74 -24.97 0.73 -20.03
N ASN A 75 -24.21 0.79 -18.93
CA ASN A 75 -24.12 1.94 -18.02
C ASN A 75 -23.10 3.01 -18.46
N GLN A 76 -23.16 4.20 -17.83
CA GLN A 76 -22.30 5.34 -18.16
C GLN A 76 -20.81 5.11 -17.86
N GLY A 77 -20.46 4.36 -16.80
CA GLY A 77 -19.06 4.10 -16.46
C GLY A 77 -18.32 3.34 -17.56
N VAL A 78 -18.98 2.33 -18.15
CA VAL A 78 -18.44 1.60 -19.30
C VAL A 78 -18.34 2.48 -20.54
N LYS A 79 -19.36 3.31 -20.80
CA LYS A 79 -19.35 4.28 -21.91
C LYS A 79 -18.10 5.17 -21.82
N MET A 80 -17.88 5.82 -20.68
CA MET A 80 -16.77 6.75 -20.50
C MET A 80 -15.40 6.08 -20.70
N LYS A 81 -15.22 4.88 -20.13
CA LYS A 81 -13.98 4.10 -20.29
C LYS A 81 -13.73 3.73 -21.74
N MET A 82 -14.73 3.22 -22.45
CA MET A 82 -14.59 2.77 -23.83
C MET A 82 -14.43 3.93 -24.81
N ILE A 83 -15.09 5.08 -24.58
CA ILE A 83 -14.86 6.30 -25.38
C ILE A 83 -13.40 6.74 -25.24
N SER A 84 -12.85 6.74 -24.01
CA SER A 84 -11.44 7.07 -23.80
C SER A 84 -10.52 6.13 -24.58
N TYR A 85 -10.81 4.84 -24.61
CA TYR A 85 -10.01 3.86 -25.34
C TYR A 85 -10.08 4.07 -26.86
N SER A 86 -11.27 4.33 -27.40
CA SER A 86 -11.46 4.66 -28.82
C SER A 86 -10.67 5.89 -29.25
N ARG A 87 -10.63 6.93 -28.39
CA ARG A 87 -9.93 8.19 -28.66
C ARG A 87 -8.40 8.07 -28.70
N LEU A 88 -7.85 7.01 -28.10
CA LEU A 88 -6.40 6.80 -27.97
C LEU A 88 -5.79 5.96 -29.09
N LEU A 89 -6.61 5.36 -29.95
CA LEU A 89 -6.13 4.65 -31.13
C LEU A 89 -5.44 5.63 -32.09
N SER A 90 -4.57 5.11 -32.95
CA SER A 90 -3.88 5.89 -33.97
C SER A 90 -4.22 5.40 -35.39
N PRO A 91 -5.05 6.14 -36.16
CA PRO A 91 -5.88 7.27 -35.73
C PRO A 91 -6.99 6.85 -34.75
N PRO A 92 -7.71 7.79 -34.09
CA PRO A 92 -8.80 7.46 -33.18
C PRO A 92 -9.96 6.75 -33.88
N ALA A 93 -10.65 5.84 -33.17
CA ALA A 93 -11.90 5.29 -33.67
C ALA A 93 -13.04 6.29 -33.43
N PRO A 94 -13.75 6.73 -34.49
CA PRO A 94 -14.80 7.74 -34.37
C PRO A 94 -16.08 7.25 -33.69
N ILE A 95 -16.33 5.94 -33.69
CA ILE A 95 -17.59 5.38 -33.20
C ILE A 95 -17.33 4.30 -32.14
N LEU A 96 -18.08 4.35 -31.04
CA LEU A 96 -18.15 3.32 -30.01
C LEU A 96 -19.51 2.61 -30.11
N VAL A 97 -19.48 1.28 -30.17
CA VAL A 97 -20.68 0.46 -30.04
C VAL A 97 -20.63 -0.30 -28.72
N MET A 98 -21.71 -0.26 -27.97
CA MET A 98 -21.90 -1.08 -26.77
C MET A 98 -23.09 -1.99 -27.00
N THR A 99 -22.91 -3.30 -26.82
CA THR A 99 -24.02 -4.25 -27.00
C THR A 99 -23.94 -5.41 -26.03
N ASN A 100 -25.11 -5.91 -25.62
CA ASN A 100 -25.22 -7.18 -24.88
C ASN A 100 -26.04 -8.23 -25.65
N GLY A 101 -26.39 -7.93 -26.91
CA GLY A 101 -27.27 -8.77 -27.74
C GLY A 101 -28.77 -8.53 -27.54
N LEU A 102 -29.20 -7.84 -26.46
CA LEU A 102 -30.58 -7.40 -26.25
C LEU A 102 -30.75 -5.90 -26.54
N ALA A 103 -29.77 -5.10 -26.13
CA ALA A 103 -29.70 -3.67 -26.39
C ALA A 103 -28.35 -3.34 -27.02
N THR A 104 -28.37 -2.36 -27.92
CA THR A 104 -27.19 -1.79 -28.55
C THR A 104 -27.28 -0.28 -28.44
N LYS A 105 -26.21 0.35 -27.96
CA LYS A 105 -26.06 1.81 -27.95
C LYS A 105 -24.84 2.18 -28.77
N VAL A 106 -24.99 3.19 -29.61
CA VAL A 106 -23.95 3.65 -30.53
C VAL A 106 -23.63 5.09 -30.21
N TYR A 107 -22.36 5.42 -30.09
CA TYR A 107 -21.91 6.75 -29.72
C TYR A 107 -20.89 7.27 -30.71
N ASP A 108 -21.03 8.54 -31.07
CA ASP A 108 -19.92 9.34 -31.59
C ASP A 108 -18.91 9.52 -30.44
N THR A 109 -17.68 9.06 -30.64
CA THR A 109 -16.66 9.10 -29.60
C THR A 109 -16.14 10.51 -29.38
N TYR A 110 -16.34 11.46 -30.29
CA TYR A 110 -15.89 12.84 -30.13
C TYR A 110 -16.94 13.69 -29.44
N THR A 111 -18.19 13.64 -29.89
CA THR A 111 -19.29 14.44 -29.34
C THR A 111 -20.02 13.76 -28.18
N GLU A 112 -19.79 12.47 -27.98
CA GLU A 112 -20.46 11.61 -26.98
C GLU A 112 -21.97 11.47 -27.18
N GLN A 113 -22.48 11.99 -28.30
CA GLN A 113 -23.87 11.90 -28.71
C GLN A 113 -24.22 10.47 -29.11
N GLU A 114 -25.42 10.04 -28.75
CA GLU A 114 -25.94 8.74 -29.15
C GLU A 114 -26.44 8.80 -30.60
N LEU A 115 -26.01 7.82 -31.39
CA LEU A 115 -26.43 7.61 -32.77
C LEU A 115 -27.55 6.57 -32.81
N ALA A 116 -28.43 6.69 -33.80
CA ALA A 116 -29.60 5.80 -33.92
C ALA A 116 -29.22 4.34 -34.22
N GLU A 117 -28.15 4.12 -35.00
CA GLU A 117 -27.72 2.79 -35.42
C GLU A 117 -26.21 2.71 -35.72
N ILE A 118 -25.71 1.49 -35.88
CA ILE A 118 -24.31 1.24 -36.28
C ILE A 118 -24.19 1.62 -37.76
N PRO A 119 -23.27 2.54 -38.15
CA PRO A 119 -23.16 2.97 -39.53
C PRO A 119 -22.70 1.84 -40.45
N SER A 120 -23.14 1.87 -41.71
CA SER A 120 -22.60 1.01 -42.77
C SER A 120 -21.14 1.34 -43.06
N LYS A 121 -20.42 0.42 -43.73
CA LYS A 121 -19.01 0.63 -44.08
C LYS A 121 -18.79 1.92 -44.89
N ASP A 122 -19.68 2.26 -45.82
CA ASP A 122 -19.56 3.47 -46.66
C ASP A 122 -19.92 4.76 -45.91
N GLU A 123 -20.77 4.68 -44.90
CA GLU A 123 -21.07 5.82 -44.01
C GLU A 123 -19.92 6.06 -43.04
N LEU A 124 -19.34 4.99 -42.49
CA LEU A 124 -18.18 5.09 -41.61
C LEU A 124 -16.95 5.65 -42.35
N LYS A 125 -16.74 5.28 -43.62
CA LYS A 125 -15.72 5.92 -44.49
C LYS A 125 -15.92 7.43 -44.58
N ARG A 126 -17.16 7.89 -44.79
CA ARG A 126 -17.48 9.33 -44.82
C ARG A 126 -17.26 10.00 -43.46
N TYR A 127 -17.47 9.26 -42.38
CA TYR A 127 -17.25 9.74 -41.02
C TYR A 127 -15.75 9.93 -40.70
N LEU A 128 -14.92 8.98 -41.12
CA LEU A 128 -13.45 9.03 -40.97
C LEU A 128 -12.81 10.21 -41.71
N ILE A 129 -13.43 10.70 -42.78
CA ILE A 129 -12.93 11.85 -43.58
C ILE A 129 -13.13 13.19 -42.86
N ASN A 130 -14.03 13.28 -41.87
CA ASN A 130 -14.53 14.57 -41.36
C ASN A 130 -14.14 14.93 -39.90
N GLN A 131 -13.41 14.08 -39.17
CA GLN A 131 -13.11 14.31 -37.75
C GLN A 131 -11.72 13.79 -37.37
N GLU A 132 -10.75 14.69 -37.27
CA GLU A 132 -9.46 14.41 -36.61
C GLU A 132 -9.48 15.00 -35.19
N ILE A 133 -9.16 14.18 -34.17
CA ILE A 133 -8.80 14.73 -32.86
C ILE A 133 -7.46 15.43 -33.00
N ASP A 134 -7.40 16.71 -32.65
CA ASP A 134 -6.15 17.45 -32.58
C ASP A 134 -5.16 16.83 -31.57
N ASP A 135 -3.86 16.97 -31.82
CA ASP A 135 -2.84 16.30 -31.00
C ASP A 135 -2.86 16.75 -29.53
N LYS A 136 -3.31 17.98 -29.20
CA LYS A 136 -3.45 18.44 -27.81
C LYS A 136 -4.57 17.70 -27.08
N SER A 137 -5.68 17.45 -27.76
CA SER A 137 -6.80 16.69 -27.21
C SER A 137 -6.39 15.23 -26.97
N LYS A 138 -5.69 14.58 -27.92
CA LYS A 138 -5.09 13.25 -27.69
C LYS A 138 -4.14 13.26 -26.50
N GLU A 139 -3.28 14.27 -26.42
CA GLU A 139 -2.31 14.41 -25.33
C GLU A 139 -2.99 14.55 -23.96
N ARG A 140 -4.07 15.32 -23.87
CA ARG A 140 -4.87 15.47 -22.64
C ARG A 140 -5.46 14.13 -22.17
N TYR A 141 -6.04 13.35 -23.07
CA TYR A 141 -6.61 12.03 -22.72
C TYR A 141 -5.51 11.02 -22.37
N LEU A 142 -4.39 11.06 -23.08
CA LEU A 142 -3.23 10.22 -22.84
C LEU A 142 -2.56 10.56 -21.49
N ASN A 143 -2.51 11.84 -21.12
CA ASN A 143 -2.03 12.29 -19.81
C ASN A 143 -2.97 11.83 -18.67
N ASN A 144 -4.29 11.90 -18.86
CA ASN A 144 -5.25 11.38 -17.88
C ASN A 144 -5.10 9.87 -17.70
N LEU A 145 -4.89 9.11 -18.79
CA LEU A 145 -4.69 7.66 -18.71
C LEU A 145 -3.31 7.28 -18.13
N ILE A 146 -2.25 8.03 -18.45
CA ILE A 146 -0.86 7.78 -17.97
C ILE A 146 -0.68 8.22 -16.51
N SER A 147 -1.42 9.22 -16.03
CA SER A 147 -1.53 9.48 -14.58
C SER A 147 -2.11 8.28 -13.80
N SER A 148 -2.62 7.29 -14.55
CA SER A 148 -3.05 5.91 -14.31
C SER A 148 -2.19 4.94 -13.51
N VAL A 149 -0.90 4.99 -13.78
CA VAL A 149 0.05 3.90 -13.52
C VAL A 149 1.45 4.51 -13.46
N SER A 150 2.26 4.07 -12.51
CA SER A 150 3.66 4.43 -12.20
C SER A 150 3.91 5.56 -11.19
N LEU A 151 4.59 5.13 -10.12
CA LEU A 151 5.52 5.89 -9.29
C LEU A 151 6.73 6.26 -10.16
N TRP A 152 6.95 7.54 -10.45
CA TRP A 152 8.30 8.08 -10.73
C TRP A 152 8.30 9.62 -10.85
N ASP A 153 9.23 10.28 -10.15
CA ASP A 153 9.62 11.69 -10.34
C ASP A 153 11.12 11.76 -10.65
N GLU A 154 11.46 12.37 -11.78
CA GLU A 154 12.81 12.47 -12.31
C GLU A 154 13.23 13.95 -12.30
N SER A 155 14.42 14.24 -11.77
CA SER A 155 15.30 15.32 -12.23
C SER A 155 15.07 16.81 -11.86
N LYS A 156 14.02 17.23 -11.13
CA LYS A 156 13.57 18.65 -11.26
C LYS A 156 13.91 19.74 -10.23
N LYS A 157 14.73 19.53 -9.19
CA LYS A 157 15.24 20.64 -8.34
C LYS A 157 14.16 21.71 -8.00
N LYS A 158 12.99 21.27 -7.53
CA LYS A 158 11.90 22.14 -7.05
C LYS A 158 11.27 21.51 -5.81
N SER A 159 10.66 22.37 -5.01
CA SER A 159 10.12 22.10 -3.68
C SER A 159 9.35 20.77 -3.57
N PRO A 160 9.54 19.97 -2.49
CA PRO A 160 8.88 18.67 -2.27
C PRO A 160 7.34 18.73 -2.24
N TYR A 161 6.74 19.92 -2.30
CA TYR A 161 5.29 20.16 -2.43
C TYR A 161 4.73 19.99 -3.86
N HIS A 162 5.53 19.49 -4.80
CA HIS A 162 5.19 19.45 -6.24
C HIS A 162 5.15 18.04 -6.87
N THR A 163 5.27 16.97 -6.10
CA THR A 163 5.14 15.60 -6.64
C THR A 163 3.67 15.26 -6.91
N TYR A 164 3.28 15.44 -8.16
CA TYR A 164 2.13 14.76 -8.77
C TYR A 164 2.35 13.22 -8.68
N ASN A 165 1.55 12.57 -7.85
CA ASN A 165 1.17 11.13 -7.80
C ASN A 165 1.15 10.59 -6.36
N MET A 166 0.41 11.26 -5.46
CA MET A 166 -0.12 10.59 -4.27
C MET A 166 -1.36 9.83 -4.71
N ARG A 167 -1.17 8.61 -5.21
CA ARG A 167 -2.28 7.67 -5.39
C ARG A 167 -2.45 6.93 -4.09
N SER A 168 -3.66 7.00 -3.54
CA SER A 168 -4.10 6.00 -2.59
C SER A 168 -4.18 4.66 -3.30
N PHE A 169 -3.49 3.64 -2.77
CA PHE A 169 -3.70 2.25 -3.20
C PHE A 169 -5.05 1.72 -2.69
N ALA A 170 -5.65 2.43 -1.72
CA ALA A 170 -6.92 2.15 -1.10
C ALA A 170 -8.12 2.80 -1.84
N ASP A 171 -8.00 4.06 -2.28
CA ASP A 171 -9.02 4.72 -3.12
C ASP A 171 -8.40 5.48 -4.31
N ILE A 172 -8.40 4.82 -5.47
CA ILE A 172 -7.86 5.36 -6.73
C ILE A 172 -8.64 6.61 -7.21
N SER A 173 -9.81 6.89 -6.63
CA SER A 173 -10.65 8.05 -6.96
C SER A 173 -10.35 9.30 -6.11
N GLU A 174 -9.62 9.16 -5.00
CA GLU A 174 -9.19 10.29 -4.19
C GLU A 174 -8.21 11.16 -4.99
N LYS A 175 -8.63 12.40 -5.23
CA LYS A 175 -7.72 13.45 -5.71
C LYS A 175 -7.24 14.20 -4.48
N THR A 176 -5.92 14.31 -4.29
CA THR A 176 -5.39 15.29 -3.35
C THR A 176 -5.82 16.68 -3.83
N VAL A 177 -6.83 17.25 -3.16
CA VAL A 177 -7.24 18.63 -3.42
C VAL A 177 -6.23 19.51 -2.70
N PHE A 178 -5.39 20.20 -3.44
CA PHE A 178 -4.60 21.28 -2.88
C PHE A 178 -5.59 22.29 -2.28
N ASN A 179 -5.65 22.34 -0.95
CA ASN A 179 -6.54 23.27 -0.29
C ASN A 179 -5.97 24.69 -0.46
N SER A 180 -6.46 25.41 -1.48
CA SER A 180 -5.81 26.63 -1.95
C SER A 180 -5.88 27.83 -0.99
N LYS A 181 -6.65 27.78 0.10
CA LYS A 181 -6.80 28.94 0.99
C LYS A 181 -5.66 29.06 2.01
N LEU A 182 -5.40 28.02 2.81
CA LEU A 182 -4.32 27.94 3.80
C LEU A 182 -3.91 26.47 3.97
N PHE A 183 -2.70 26.13 3.54
CA PHE A 183 -2.23 24.75 3.44
C PHE A 183 -0.90 24.56 4.16
N HIS A 184 -0.85 23.62 5.11
CA HIS A 184 0.33 23.30 5.90
C HIS A 184 0.79 21.87 5.66
N ASN A 185 -0.09 20.88 5.84
CA ASN A 185 0.17 19.47 5.58
C ASN A 185 1.45 18.94 6.28
N HIS A 186 1.60 19.23 7.57
CA HIS A 186 2.76 18.81 8.39
C HIS A 186 4.12 19.32 7.86
N ASN A 187 4.14 20.48 7.20
CA ASN A 187 5.34 21.10 6.63
C ASN A 187 6.19 21.80 7.70
N TYR A 188 7.02 21.02 8.39
CA TYR A 188 8.04 21.54 9.32
C TYR A 188 9.42 20.96 9.02
N VAL A 189 10.48 21.73 9.32
CA VAL A 189 11.87 21.34 9.06
C VAL A 189 12.77 21.71 10.25
N PRO A 190 13.62 20.81 10.75
CA PRO A 190 13.74 19.40 10.33
C PRO A 190 12.50 18.57 10.70
N ASN A 191 12.20 17.53 9.91
CA ASN A 191 11.11 16.56 10.10
C ASN A 191 11.36 15.61 11.28
N LEU A 192 12.63 15.45 11.70
CA LEU A 192 13.03 14.72 12.90
C LEU A 192 13.83 15.65 13.84
N PRO A 193 13.16 16.58 14.55
CA PRO A 193 13.85 17.58 15.34
C PRO A 193 14.52 16.99 16.58
N THR A 194 15.76 17.42 16.83
CA THR A 194 16.56 17.11 18.01
C THR A 194 16.64 18.30 18.96
N ILE A 195 17.32 18.14 20.10
CA ILE A 195 17.45 19.17 21.14
C ILE A 195 18.14 20.47 20.71
N ASP A 196 18.90 20.43 19.60
CA ASP A 196 19.64 21.58 19.09
C ASP A 196 18.87 22.31 17.97
N ASP A 197 17.77 21.73 17.49
CA ASP A 197 17.07 22.19 16.31
C ASP A 197 16.02 23.24 16.62
N LYS A 198 16.13 24.39 15.95
CA LYS A 198 14.98 25.29 15.77
C LYS A 198 14.11 24.76 14.65
N VAL A 199 12.81 24.62 14.90
CA VAL A 199 11.89 24.02 13.93
C VAL A 199 11.20 25.11 13.12
N SER A 200 11.44 25.11 11.81
CA SER A 200 10.79 25.99 10.85
C SER A 200 9.41 25.45 10.47
N ILE A 201 8.36 26.18 10.82
CA ILE A 201 6.97 25.89 10.41
C ILE A 201 6.65 26.71 9.16
N ARG A 202 6.23 26.03 8.09
CA ARG A 202 5.91 26.69 6.81
C ARG A 202 4.48 26.43 6.39
N VAL A 203 3.86 27.43 5.79
CA VAL A 203 2.47 27.34 5.33
C VAL A 203 2.31 28.15 4.05
N SER A 204 1.44 27.71 3.16
CA SER A 204 1.12 28.41 1.93
C SER A 204 -0.31 28.91 1.92
N THR A 205 -0.56 30.02 1.22
CA THR A 205 -1.88 30.63 1.06
C THR A 205 -2.06 31.13 -0.36
N LYS A 206 -3.29 31.15 -0.87
CA LYS A 206 -3.62 31.96 -2.05
C LYS A 206 -3.22 33.42 -1.84
N SER A 207 -2.41 33.94 -2.76
CA SER A 207 -1.88 35.30 -2.66
C SER A 207 -3.02 36.32 -2.63
N GLY A 208 -2.92 37.28 -1.71
CA GLY A 208 -3.93 38.32 -1.49
C GLY A 208 -5.18 37.88 -0.72
N LEU A 209 -5.36 36.59 -0.39
CA LEU A 209 -6.47 36.12 0.43
C LEU A 209 -6.27 36.43 1.92
N ILE A 210 -5.05 36.26 2.41
CA ILE A 210 -4.64 36.38 3.81
C ILE A 210 -3.51 37.41 3.89
N ASP A 211 -3.61 38.34 4.83
CA ASP A 211 -2.58 39.37 5.06
C ASP A 211 -1.74 39.14 6.31
N LYS A 212 -2.20 38.29 7.24
CA LYS A 212 -1.46 37.89 8.44
C LYS A 212 -1.60 36.40 8.70
N VAL A 213 -0.54 35.77 9.19
CA VAL A 213 -0.56 34.36 9.57
C VAL A 213 0.00 34.21 10.97
N TYR A 214 -0.70 33.48 11.83
CA TYR A 214 -0.32 33.22 13.21
C TYR A 214 -0.21 31.73 13.47
N LEU A 215 0.75 31.36 14.30
CA LEU A 215 0.98 30.01 14.79
C LEU A 215 0.83 30.04 16.31
N TYR A 216 -0.05 29.19 16.83
CA TYR A 216 -0.23 29.00 18.26
C TYR A 216 0.30 27.62 18.63
N TYR A 217 1.19 27.53 19.61
CA TYR A 217 1.79 26.26 20.02
C TYR A 217 1.88 26.08 21.53
N THR A 218 1.91 24.83 21.98
CA THR A 218 2.09 24.41 23.37
C THR A 218 3.19 23.36 23.45
N ILE A 219 3.83 23.26 24.61
CA ILE A 219 4.91 22.30 24.92
C ILE A 219 4.65 21.50 26.20
N ASP A 220 3.49 21.71 26.82
CA ASP A 220 3.05 21.08 28.07
C ASP A 220 2.04 19.94 27.82
N GLY A 221 1.81 19.59 26.55
CA GLY A 221 0.86 18.57 26.12
C GLY A 221 -0.59 19.04 25.97
N THR A 222 -0.94 20.26 26.38
CA THR A 222 -2.29 20.81 26.21
C THR A 222 -2.57 21.21 24.75
N LEU A 223 -3.84 21.36 24.38
CA LEU A 223 -4.21 21.82 23.03
C LEU A 223 -3.95 23.33 22.89
N PRO A 224 -3.22 23.79 21.85
CA PRO A 224 -2.99 25.21 21.62
C PRO A 224 -4.30 25.91 21.24
N GLN A 225 -4.49 27.14 21.72
CA GLN A 225 -5.66 27.94 21.37
C GLN A 225 -5.28 29.40 21.16
N GLY A 226 -5.83 29.98 20.11
CA GLY A 226 -5.68 31.39 19.84
C GLY A 226 -6.51 31.84 18.65
N LYS A 227 -6.68 33.16 18.53
CA LYS A 227 -7.44 33.76 17.44
C LYS A 227 -7.02 35.21 17.21
N LYS A 228 -6.86 35.60 15.95
CA LYS A 228 -6.50 36.96 15.50
C LYS A 228 -5.23 37.50 16.15
N GLY A 229 -4.21 36.64 16.29
CA GLY A 229 -2.91 36.96 16.91
C GLY A 229 -2.96 37.08 18.43
N LYS A 230 -4.07 36.69 19.07
CA LYS A 230 -4.19 36.63 20.53
C LYS A 230 -4.15 35.18 20.98
N GLU A 231 -3.15 34.88 21.79
CA GLU A 231 -3.03 33.63 22.51
C GLU A 231 -4.17 33.49 23.55
N ILE A 232 -4.74 32.30 23.63
CA ILE A 232 -5.68 31.87 24.68
C ILE A 232 -5.03 30.77 25.53
N ASN A 233 -4.31 29.85 24.89
CA ASN A 233 -3.51 28.81 25.54
C ASN A 233 -2.25 28.52 24.71
N GLY A 234 -1.07 28.72 25.30
CA GLY A 234 0.22 28.36 24.71
C GLY A 234 1.09 29.58 24.41
N THR A 235 1.61 29.66 23.19
CA THR A 235 2.44 30.78 22.72
C THR A 235 2.07 31.12 21.28
N CYS A 236 2.01 32.41 20.95
CA CYS A 236 1.68 32.90 19.61
C CYS A 236 2.92 33.44 18.88
N LEU A 237 3.13 33.01 17.64
CA LEU A 237 4.12 33.56 16.71
C LEU A 237 3.42 34.09 15.45
N GLU A 238 3.84 35.27 14.98
CA GLU A 238 3.42 35.77 13.66
C GLU A 238 4.39 35.25 12.59
N LEU A 239 3.85 34.58 11.57
CA LEU A 239 4.61 34.08 10.44
C LEU A 239 4.91 35.23 9.47
N LYS A 240 6.12 35.22 8.92
CA LYS A 240 6.55 36.20 7.93
C LYS A 240 6.43 35.62 6.54
N ARG A 241 5.91 36.40 5.58
CA ARG A 241 5.92 36.00 4.17
C ARG A 241 7.36 35.91 3.67
N SER A 242 7.74 34.73 3.21
CA SER A 242 9.07 34.41 2.68
C SER A 242 9.18 34.75 1.20
N TYR A 243 8.28 34.23 0.36
CA TYR A 243 8.25 34.48 -1.08
C TYR A 243 6.87 34.18 -1.68
N THR A 244 6.67 34.55 -2.94
CA THR A 244 5.46 34.26 -3.73
C THR A 244 5.88 33.48 -4.98
N GLU A 245 5.11 32.45 -5.35
CA GLU A 245 5.33 31.68 -6.57
C GLU A 245 4.02 31.44 -7.34
N VAL A 246 4.14 31.05 -8.60
CA VAL A 246 3.00 30.66 -9.44
C VAL A 246 2.73 29.17 -9.24
N ASN A 247 1.50 28.82 -8.88
CA ASN A 247 1.02 27.45 -8.82
C ASN A 247 1.06 26.86 -10.25
N PRO A 248 1.85 25.81 -10.50
CA PRO A 248 1.94 25.24 -11.84
C PRO A 248 0.67 24.51 -12.29
N ALA A 249 -0.26 24.20 -11.37
CA ALA A 249 -1.49 23.47 -11.68
C ALA A 249 -2.60 24.38 -12.26
N ASP A 250 -2.74 25.59 -11.72
CA ASP A 250 -3.85 26.50 -12.03
C ASP A 250 -3.41 27.96 -12.29
N GLU A 251 -2.11 28.21 -12.34
CA GLU A 251 -1.48 29.53 -12.54
C GLU A 251 -1.82 30.57 -11.45
N GLU A 252 -2.45 30.17 -10.34
CA GLU A 252 -2.71 31.08 -9.22
C GLU A 252 -1.42 31.43 -8.48
N LEU A 253 -1.34 32.65 -7.93
CA LEU A 253 -0.21 33.04 -7.09
C LEU A 253 -0.38 32.48 -5.67
N ILE A 254 0.69 31.90 -5.12
CA ILE A 254 0.78 31.34 -3.78
C ILE A 254 1.81 32.14 -2.98
N ASP A 255 1.41 32.63 -1.81
CA ASP A 255 2.30 33.22 -0.81
C ASP A 255 2.75 32.15 0.19
N TRP A 256 4.06 32.08 0.44
CA TRP A 256 4.67 31.20 1.44
C TRP A 256 5.05 31.97 2.69
N TRP A 257 4.74 31.40 3.85
CA TRP A 257 4.96 32.01 5.16
C TRP A 257 5.79 31.08 6.05
N GLU A 258 6.64 31.65 6.90
CA GLU A 258 7.51 30.90 7.82
C GLU A 258 7.60 31.56 9.21
N ALA A 259 7.61 30.72 10.24
CA ALA A 259 8.06 31.06 11.60
C ALA A 259 8.93 29.93 12.14
N LYS A 260 9.76 30.24 13.15
CA LYS A 260 10.62 29.24 13.80
C LYS A 260 10.23 29.11 15.26
N ILE A 261 9.94 27.88 15.68
CA ILE A 261 9.84 27.51 17.08
C ILE A 261 11.27 27.26 17.58
N ASP A 262 11.64 27.85 18.72
CA ASP A 262 12.95 27.63 19.31
C ASP A 262 13.16 26.16 19.72
N ALA A 263 14.42 25.75 19.85
CA ALA A 263 14.77 24.39 20.25
C ALA A 263 14.14 24.01 21.59
N GLN A 264 13.66 22.77 21.69
CA GLN A 264 13.00 22.23 22.88
C GLN A 264 13.83 21.12 23.51
N LYS A 265 13.45 20.71 24.71
CA LYS A 265 14.10 19.58 25.40
C LYS A 265 13.69 18.25 24.77
N GLU A 266 14.55 17.25 24.94
CA GLU A 266 14.25 15.86 24.57
C GLU A 266 12.96 15.39 25.24
N GLY A 267 12.12 14.67 24.48
CA GLY A 267 10.84 14.14 24.94
C GLY A 267 9.69 15.16 24.94
N ILE A 268 9.92 16.40 24.53
CA ILE A 268 8.86 17.40 24.42
C ILE A 268 8.10 17.20 23.11
N ARG A 269 6.80 16.92 23.24
CA ARG A 269 5.83 17.04 22.16
C ARG A 269 5.40 18.49 22.02
N VAL A 270 5.70 19.09 20.87
CA VAL A 270 5.17 20.39 20.48
C VAL A 270 3.87 20.18 19.74
N ARG A 271 2.79 20.87 20.16
CA ARG A 271 1.50 20.84 19.47
C ARG A 271 1.20 22.24 18.96
N TYR A 272 0.66 22.37 17.76
CA TYR A 272 0.37 23.67 17.17
C TYR A 272 -0.82 23.70 16.23
N ILE A 273 -1.40 24.89 16.08
CA ILE A 273 -2.43 25.23 15.08
C ILE A 273 -1.99 26.49 14.32
N ILE A 274 -2.44 26.63 13.07
CA ILE A 274 -2.09 27.76 12.20
C ILE A 274 -3.35 28.49 11.75
N GLU A 275 -3.39 29.80 11.95
CA GLU A 275 -4.46 30.70 11.55
C GLU A 275 -3.97 31.69 10.49
N GLY A 276 -4.62 31.70 9.34
CA GLY A 276 -4.55 32.79 8.36
C GLY A 276 -5.66 33.79 8.62
N TYR A 277 -5.32 35.06 8.80
CA TYR A 277 -6.26 36.13 9.10
C TYR A 277 -6.30 37.16 7.96
N ASN A 278 -7.51 37.38 7.42
CA ASN A 278 -7.79 38.53 6.58
C ASN A 278 -8.28 39.67 7.48
N SER A 279 -7.39 40.61 7.81
CA SER A 279 -7.68 41.70 8.74
C SER A 279 -8.68 42.70 8.19
N GLN A 280 -8.74 42.87 6.87
CA GLN A 280 -9.68 43.78 6.19
C GLN A 280 -11.12 43.27 6.26
N LYS A 281 -11.32 41.96 6.08
CA LYS A 281 -12.64 41.31 6.10
C LYS A 281 -13.01 40.78 7.49
N GLY A 282 -12.05 40.68 8.41
CA GLY A 282 -12.26 40.14 9.74
C GLY A 282 -12.46 38.62 9.79
N ILE A 283 -12.01 37.89 8.75
CA ILE A 283 -12.22 36.45 8.56
C ILE A 283 -10.94 35.68 8.89
N SER A 284 -11.08 34.57 9.63
CA SER A 284 -9.99 33.62 9.93
C SER A 284 -10.14 32.35 9.08
N TYR A 285 -9.02 31.76 8.71
CA TYR A 285 -8.89 30.46 8.03
C TYR A 285 -7.92 29.61 8.86
N PHE A 286 -8.21 28.32 9.03
CA PHE A 286 -7.32 27.39 9.72
C PHE A 286 -6.74 26.38 8.74
N ALA A 287 -5.48 25.99 8.94
CA ALA A 287 -4.75 25.21 7.95
C ALA A 287 -5.40 23.84 7.70
N ASP A 288 -5.40 23.43 6.43
CA ASP A 288 -5.85 22.15 5.88
C ASP A 288 -7.37 21.88 5.91
N ASN A 289 -8.12 22.38 6.90
CA ASN A 289 -9.57 22.23 6.95
C ASN A 289 -10.38 23.52 6.72
N ASN A 290 -9.75 24.70 6.77
CA ASN A 290 -10.38 26.03 6.57
C ASN A 290 -11.63 26.33 7.40
N ASP A 291 -11.85 25.59 8.48
CA ASP A 291 -13.15 25.60 9.16
C ASP A 291 -13.12 26.50 10.40
N THR A 292 -13.95 26.21 11.40
CA THR A 292 -13.95 26.96 12.66
C THR A 292 -12.73 26.61 13.53
N LEU A 293 -12.42 27.46 14.52
CA LEU A 293 -11.36 27.14 15.51
C LEU A 293 -11.61 25.80 16.23
N ALA A 294 -12.89 25.44 16.43
CA ALA A 294 -13.27 24.20 17.08
C ALA A 294 -12.92 22.96 16.24
N GLU A 295 -12.75 23.15 14.93
CA GLU A 295 -12.43 22.09 13.98
C GLU A 295 -10.98 22.16 13.52
N ALA A 296 -10.19 23.18 13.91
CA ALA A 296 -8.84 23.41 13.42
C ALA A 296 -7.94 22.16 13.54
N SER A 297 -7.19 21.86 12.46
CA SER A 297 -6.26 20.74 12.41
C SER A 297 -5.15 20.94 13.43
N ASN A 298 -4.96 19.94 14.29
CA ASN A 298 -3.85 19.92 15.24
C ASN A 298 -2.65 19.24 14.60
N PHE A 299 -1.52 19.92 14.65
CA PHE A 299 -0.24 19.40 14.20
C PHE A 299 0.67 19.17 15.40
N SER A 300 1.59 18.23 15.27
CA SER A 300 2.59 18.00 16.29
C SER A 300 3.88 17.45 15.72
N TYR A 301 4.94 17.58 16.51
CA TYR A 301 6.17 16.82 16.37
C TYR A 301 6.73 16.50 17.75
N LEU A 302 7.55 15.46 17.82
CA LEU A 302 8.28 15.08 19.03
C LEU A 302 9.75 15.44 18.86
N VAL A 303 10.29 16.19 19.83
CA VAL A 303 11.74 16.39 19.91
C VAL A 303 12.38 15.15 20.51
N GLN A 304 13.10 14.41 19.68
CA GLN A 304 13.73 13.15 20.08
C GLN A 304 14.96 12.84 19.24
N LYS A 305 15.86 12.02 19.79
CA LYS A 305 16.76 11.22 18.97
C LYS A 305 16.00 10.02 18.39
N TYR A 306 15.54 10.15 17.15
CA TYR A 306 14.81 9.08 16.48
C TYR A 306 15.71 7.85 16.28
N GLN A 307 15.33 6.75 16.91
CA GLN A 307 15.99 5.45 16.80
C GLN A 307 14.92 4.35 16.77
N THR A 308 15.18 3.30 16.00
CA THR A 308 14.30 2.14 15.90
C THR A 308 14.95 0.88 16.49
N PRO A 309 14.17 -0.09 16.98
CA PRO A 309 14.73 -1.29 17.61
C PRO A 309 15.62 -2.07 16.65
N GLN A 310 16.86 -2.35 17.05
CA GLN A 310 17.84 -3.00 16.18
C GLN A 310 17.34 -4.37 15.69
N TRP A 311 16.70 -5.13 16.58
CA TRP A 311 16.15 -6.44 16.25
C TRP A 311 15.10 -6.38 15.13
N ALA A 312 14.38 -5.27 14.98
CA ALA A 312 13.36 -5.12 13.95
C ALA A 312 13.98 -5.00 12.55
N LYS A 313 15.11 -4.27 12.41
CA LYS A 313 15.86 -4.13 11.14
C LYS A 313 16.33 -5.49 10.58
N GLU A 314 16.57 -6.45 11.48
CA GLU A 314 17.03 -7.80 11.17
C GLU A 314 15.89 -8.83 11.11
N ALA A 315 14.68 -8.46 11.53
CA ALA A 315 13.62 -9.42 11.80
C ALA A 315 13.07 -10.10 10.55
N ILE A 316 12.70 -11.37 10.75
CA ILE A 316 11.88 -12.16 9.84
C ILE A 316 10.58 -12.44 10.60
N VAL A 317 9.52 -11.73 10.22
CA VAL A 317 8.20 -11.80 10.84
C VAL A 317 7.34 -12.83 10.12
N TYR A 318 6.78 -13.77 10.85
CA TYR A 318 5.81 -14.73 10.35
C TYR A 318 4.39 -14.26 10.71
N HIS A 319 3.60 -13.88 9.71
CA HIS A 319 2.27 -13.31 9.89
C HIS A 319 1.18 -14.39 9.85
N ILE A 320 0.36 -14.44 10.91
CA ILE A 320 -0.66 -15.46 11.16
C ILE A 320 -2.06 -14.82 11.24
N ILE A 321 -3.01 -15.34 10.46
CA ILE A 321 -4.43 -15.24 10.77
C ILE A 321 -4.78 -16.39 11.74
N ILE A 322 -5.11 -16.06 12.99
CA ILE A 322 -5.25 -17.04 14.08
C ILE A 322 -6.23 -18.17 13.70
N ASP A 323 -7.45 -17.80 13.29
CA ASP A 323 -8.54 -18.72 12.93
C ASP A 323 -8.19 -19.71 11.80
N ARG A 324 -7.19 -19.38 10.96
CA ARG A 324 -6.89 -20.13 9.74
C ARG A 324 -5.58 -20.91 9.83
N PHE A 325 -4.86 -20.80 10.93
CA PHE A 325 -3.53 -21.34 11.06
C PHE A 325 -3.50 -22.78 11.62
N CYS A 326 -4.08 -23.02 12.78
CA CYS A 326 -4.15 -24.38 13.35
C CYS A 326 -5.21 -24.43 14.45
N ASP A 327 -6.09 -25.41 14.38
CA ASP A 327 -6.97 -25.81 15.49
C ASP A 327 -6.17 -26.66 16.47
N GLY A 328 -6.01 -26.17 17.69
CA GLY A 328 -5.26 -26.84 18.76
C GLY A 328 -6.14 -27.23 19.96
N ASP A 329 -7.31 -26.62 20.10
CA ASP A 329 -8.28 -26.92 21.14
C ASP A 329 -9.71 -26.97 20.58
N PRO A 330 -10.19 -28.16 20.17
CA PRO A 330 -11.54 -28.31 19.64
C PRO A 330 -12.68 -27.94 20.61
N THR A 331 -12.39 -27.65 21.89
CA THR A 331 -13.41 -27.28 22.88
C THR A 331 -13.90 -25.83 22.77
N ASN A 332 -13.16 -24.96 22.09
CA ASN A 332 -13.59 -23.59 21.78
C ASN A 332 -14.20 -23.43 20.36
N ASN A 333 -14.37 -24.54 19.64
CA ASN A 333 -15.01 -24.61 18.32
C ASN A 333 -16.54 -24.58 18.41
N TYR A 334 -17.12 -23.42 18.65
CA TYR A 334 -18.57 -23.20 18.54
C TYR A 334 -18.86 -22.16 17.44
N ASP A 335 -20.10 -22.16 16.95
CA ASP A 335 -20.58 -21.25 15.89
C ASP A 335 -19.74 -21.25 14.60
N LEU A 336 -19.04 -22.36 14.31
CA LEU A 336 -18.29 -22.55 13.08
C LEU A 336 -19.26 -22.63 11.88
N GLY A 337 -18.93 -21.91 10.82
CA GLY A 337 -19.72 -21.90 9.58
C GLY A 337 -18.98 -22.56 8.42
N LEU A 338 -19.72 -22.85 7.34
CA LEU A 338 -19.17 -23.50 6.15
C LEU A 338 -18.65 -22.52 5.09
N ASP A 339 -18.81 -21.22 5.32
CA ASP A 339 -18.42 -20.17 4.40
C ASP A 339 -17.11 -19.48 4.83
N PRO A 340 -16.40 -18.83 3.90
CA PRO A 340 -15.12 -18.18 4.19
C PRO A 340 -15.18 -17.03 5.20
N PHE A 341 -16.36 -16.53 5.57
CA PHE A 341 -16.56 -15.42 6.49
C PHE A 341 -16.81 -15.86 7.93
N SER A 342 -17.06 -17.15 8.14
CA SER A 342 -17.30 -17.74 9.46
C SER A 342 -15.99 -18.18 10.13
N TYR A 343 -16.02 -18.29 11.46
CA TYR A 343 -14.95 -18.96 12.23
C TYR A 343 -14.77 -20.39 11.75
N GLN A 344 -13.51 -20.85 11.77
CA GLN A 344 -13.11 -22.17 11.31
C GLN A 344 -12.30 -22.97 12.35
N GLY A 345 -12.02 -22.38 13.51
CA GLY A 345 -11.52 -23.11 14.69
C GLY A 345 -10.02 -23.04 14.92
N GLY A 346 -9.29 -22.20 14.18
CA GLY A 346 -7.89 -21.93 14.52
C GLY A 346 -7.76 -21.07 15.78
N ASP A 347 -6.79 -21.37 16.63
CA ASP A 347 -6.73 -20.80 17.98
C ASP A 347 -5.28 -20.59 18.50
N LEU A 348 -5.14 -20.01 19.69
CA LEU A 348 -3.83 -19.74 20.31
C LEU A 348 -3.09 -21.02 20.72
N GLN A 349 -3.81 -22.10 21.06
CA GLN A 349 -3.21 -23.40 21.42
C GLN A 349 -2.59 -24.05 20.18
N GLY A 350 -3.23 -23.95 19.03
CA GLY A 350 -2.69 -24.37 17.75
C GLY A 350 -1.41 -23.61 17.38
N ILE A 351 -1.36 -22.31 17.65
CA ILE A 351 -0.11 -21.52 17.47
C ILE A 351 0.99 -22.04 18.42
N ILE A 352 0.67 -22.26 19.71
CA ILE A 352 1.61 -22.83 20.69
C ILE A 352 2.21 -24.15 20.19
N ASP A 353 1.36 -25.04 19.67
CA ASP A 353 1.76 -26.37 19.19
C ASP A 353 2.62 -26.31 17.91
N LYS A 354 2.60 -25.19 17.19
CA LYS A 354 3.37 -24.95 15.97
C LYS A 354 4.53 -23.96 16.14
N LEU A 355 4.84 -23.50 17.34
CA LEU A 355 6.00 -22.63 17.59
C LEU A 355 7.32 -23.26 17.11
N ASP A 356 7.47 -24.58 17.24
CA ASP A 356 8.65 -25.30 16.75
C ASP A 356 8.74 -25.29 15.22
N TYR A 357 7.60 -25.36 14.51
CA TYR A 357 7.56 -25.22 13.06
C TYR A 357 8.05 -23.82 12.61
N ILE A 358 7.55 -22.78 13.28
CA ILE A 358 7.91 -21.38 12.98
C ILE A 358 9.39 -21.12 13.30
N LYS A 359 9.87 -21.62 14.45
CA LYS A 359 11.28 -21.48 14.82
C LYS A 359 12.19 -22.24 13.86
N LYS A 360 11.80 -23.45 13.46
CA LYS A 360 12.56 -24.28 12.51
C LYS A 360 12.57 -23.66 11.11
N LEU A 361 11.51 -22.95 10.70
CA LEU A 361 11.50 -22.14 9.47
C LEU A 361 12.62 -21.09 9.50
N GLY A 362 12.90 -20.53 10.67
CA GLY A 362 13.91 -19.49 10.87
C GLY A 362 13.34 -18.09 11.05
N ALA A 363 12.02 -17.96 11.24
CA ALA A 363 11.43 -16.70 11.67
C ALA A 363 11.95 -16.30 13.05
N THR A 364 12.02 -14.98 13.30
CA THR A 364 12.49 -14.39 14.56
C THR A 364 11.37 -13.68 15.32
N ALA A 365 10.24 -13.41 14.66
CA ALA A 365 9.05 -12.81 15.24
C ALA A 365 7.77 -13.39 14.63
N ILE A 366 6.66 -13.28 15.34
CA ILE A 366 5.31 -13.65 14.90
C ILE A 366 4.43 -12.41 15.00
N TRP A 367 3.70 -12.09 13.94
CA TRP A 367 2.62 -11.12 13.96
C TRP A 367 1.29 -11.86 13.94
N LEU A 368 0.48 -11.63 14.97
CA LEU A 368 -0.87 -12.18 15.10
C LEU A 368 -1.89 -11.20 14.53
N SER A 369 -2.86 -11.69 13.76
CA SER A 369 -4.09 -10.95 13.46
C SER A 369 -4.79 -10.47 14.74
N PRO A 370 -5.72 -9.51 14.67
CA PRO A 370 -6.43 -9.05 15.87
C PRO A 370 -7.09 -10.22 16.62
N LEU A 371 -6.94 -10.20 17.94
CA LEU A 371 -7.36 -11.30 18.83
C LEU A 371 -8.43 -10.89 19.84
N TYR A 372 -8.92 -9.66 19.74
CA TYR A 372 -9.95 -9.10 20.62
C TYR A 372 -11.32 -9.76 20.36
N GLU A 373 -12.16 -9.83 21.38
CA GLU A 373 -13.56 -10.28 21.24
C GLU A 373 -14.28 -9.46 20.15
N GLY A 374 -14.86 -10.16 19.17
CA GLY A 374 -15.50 -9.54 18.02
C GLY A 374 -16.56 -10.41 17.34
N LEU A 375 -17.04 -9.94 16.20
CA LEU A 375 -18.12 -10.61 15.45
C LEU A 375 -17.63 -11.58 14.37
N TYR A 376 -16.37 -11.46 13.94
CA TYR A 376 -15.85 -12.21 12.79
C TYR A 376 -14.40 -12.65 13.05
N TYR A 377 -14.05 -13.79 12.47
CA TYR A 377 -12.76 -14.47 12.66
C TYR A 377 -11.51 -13.63 12.36
N HIS A 378 -11.64 -12.58 11.54
CA HIS A 378 -10.52 -11.72 11.19
C HIS A 378 -10.23 -10.65 12.27
N GLY A 379 -11.13 -10.46 13.24
CA GLY A 379 -10.89 -9.68 14.46
C GLY A 379 -10.99 -8.15 14.36
N TYR A 380 -11.33 -7.56 13.20
CA TYR A 380 -11.46 -6.09 13.05
C TYR A 380 -12.83 -5.53 13.51
N HIS A 381 -13.85 -6.38 13.66
CA HIS A 381 -15.16 -5.98 14.20
C HIS A 381 -15.21 -6.14 15.72
N ILE A 382 -14.37 -5.37 16.42
CA ILE A 382 -14.15 -5.48 17.86
C ILE A 382 -15.40 -5.05 18.64
N THR A 383 -15.85 -5.89 19.57
CA THR A 383 -16.94 -5.61 20.51
C THR A 383 -16.45 -5.42 21.94
N ASP A 384 -15.26 -5.90 22.28
CA ASP A 384 -14.55 -5.58 23.52
C ASP A 384 -13.04 -5.46 23.28
N PHE A 385 -12.47 -4.29 23.58
CA PHE A 385 -11.04 -4.02 23.39
C PHE A 385 -10.12 -4.69 24.42
N LEU A 386 -10.68 -5.20 25.51
CA LEU A 386 -9.91 -5.62 26.69
C LEU A 386 -9.97 -7.12 26.96
N GLU A 387 -10.78 -7.85 26.20
CA GLU A 387 -11.00 -9.29 26.29
C GLU A 387 -10.52 -9.99 25.01
N ILE A 388 -10.00 -11.21 25.18
CA ILE A 388 -9.60 -12.08 24.07
C ILE A 388 -10.84 -12.75 23.51
N ASP A 389 -10.91 -12.91 22.18
CA ASP A 389 -11.98 -13.65 21.54
C ASP A 389 -12.01 -15.09 22.06
N LYS A 390 -13.15 -15.48 22.62
CA LYS A 390 -13.35 -16.81 23.22
C LYS A 390 -13.12 -17.97 22.22
N HIS A 391 -13.22 -17.75 20.91
CA HIS A 391 -12.89 -18.76 19.90
C HIS A 391 -11.37 -18.99 19.79
N PHE A 392 -10.54 -18.00 20.17
CA PHE A 392 -9.08 -18.11 20.10
C PHE A 392 -8.48 -18.58 21.43
N GLY A 393 -9.15 -18.35 22.55
CA GLY A 393 -8.72 -18.81 23.87
C GLY A 393 -8.99 -17.84 25.00
N ASP A 394 -8.05 -17.75 25.94
CA ASP A 394 -8.15 -16.90 27.12
C ASP A 394 -6.79 -16.25 27.50
N ASP A 395 -6.80 -15.42 28.54
CA ASP A 395 -5.61 -14.71 29.01
C ASP A 395 -4.45 -15.64 29.38
N LYS A 396 -4.77 -16.78 30.00
CA LYS A 396 -3.76 -17.75 30.42
C LYS A 396 -3.09 -18.37 29.21
N LEU A 397 -3.85 -18.65 28.16
CA LEU A 397 -3.35 -19.20 26.92
C LEU A 397 -2.48 -18.19 26.17
N LEU A 398 -2.87 -16.91 26.14
CA LEU A 398 -2.04 -15.86 25.54
C LEU A 398 -0.72 -15.66 26.29
N HIS A 399 -0.74 -15.62 27.63
CA HIS A 399 0.49 -15.60 28.44
C HIS A 399 1.38 -16.80 28.12
N LYS A 400 0.80 -18.01 28.08
CA LYS A 400 1.52 -19.23 27.74
C LYS A 400 2.12 -19.16 26.33
N LEU A 401 1.40 -18.61 25.34
CA LEU A 401 1.90 -18.43 23.99
C LEU A 401 3.15 -17.55 23.97
N ILE A 402 3.06 -16.38 24.61
CA ILE A 402 4.16 -15.40 24.61
C ILE A 402 5.37 -15.94 25.37
N ASP A 403 5.17 -16.51 26.57
CA ASP A 403 6.25 -17.14 27.34
C ASP A 403 6.96 -18.23 26.54
N ARG A 404 6.18 -19.08 25.84
CA ARG A 404 6.73 -20.17 25.03
C ARG A 404 7.46 -19.64 23.79
N ALA A 405 6.94 -18.62 23.13
CA ALA A 405 7.59 -17.97 22.00
C ALA A 405 8.91 -17.32 22.45
N HIS A 406 8.89 -16.54 23.52
CA HIS A 406 10.09 -15.91 24.10
C HIS A 406 11.13 -16.95 24.52
N SER A 407 10.72 -18.07 25.11
CA SER A 407 11.65 -19.17 25.46
C SER A 407 12.38 -19.79 24.26
N LYS A 408 11.85 -19.59 23.04
CA LYS A 408 12.45 -20.02 21.76
C LYS A 408 13.16 -18.87 21.02
N GLY A 409 13.22 -17.69 21.64
CA GLY A 409 13.74 -16.47 21.02
C GLY A 409 12.88 -15.97 19.86
N LEU A 410 11.56 -16.20 19.92
CA LEU A 410 10.57 -15.63 19.00
C LEU A 410 9.89 -14.45 19.68
N LYS A 411 9.85 -13.30 18.99
CA LYS A 411 9.10 -12.13 19.43
C LYS A 411 7.64 -12.19 19.01
N ILE A 412 6.73 -11.56 19.75
CA ILE A 412 5.30 -11.51 19.40
C ILE A 412 4.86 -10.06 19.16
N ILE A 413 4.20 -9.85 18.02
CA ILE A 413 3.66 -8.57 17.57
C ILE A 413 2.13 -8.65 17.58
N LEU A 414 1.50 -7.66 18.23
CA LEU A 414 0.05 -7.51 18.30
C LEU A 414 -0.47 -6.64 17.15
N ASP A 415 -1.56 -7.05 16.50
CA ASP A 415 -2.34 -6.14 15.65
C ASP A 415 -3.22 -5.23 16.52
N PHE A 416 -2.98 -3.93 16.44
CA PHE A 416 -3.68 -2.92 17.23
C PHE A 416 -4.56 -2.07 16.32
N VAL A 417 -5.86 -2.00 16.68
CA VAL A 417 -6.92 -1.39 15.87
C VAL A 417 -7.49 -0.14 16.58
N PRO A 418 -6.81 1.01 16.53
CA PRO A 418 -7.28 2.22 17.22
C PRO A 418 -8.35 2.99 16.44
N ASN A 419 -8.48 2.72 15.14
CA ASN A 419 -9.22 3.55 14.20
C ASN A 419 -10.75 3.41 14.33
N HIS A 420 -11.24 2.21 14.59
CA HIS A 420 -12.67 1.89 14.59
C HIS A 420 -13.00 0.76 15.57
N CYS A 421 -14.29 0.59 15.86
CA CYS A 421 -14.84 -0.59 16.53
C CYS A 421 -16.04 -1.13 15.74
N SER A 422 -16.59 -2.28 16.15
CA SER A 422 -17.88 -2.73 15.64
C SER A 422 -19.00 -1.75 16.00
N ASN A 423 -20.01 -1.61 15.14
CA ASN A 423 -21.27 -0.92 15.50
C ASN A 423 -22.07 -1.65 16.60
N LYS A 424 -21.62 -2.84 17.01
CA LYS A 424 -22.14 -3.58 18.19
C LYS A 424 -21.31 -3.33 19.45
N HIS A 425 -20.24 -2.56 19.38
CA HIS A 425 -19.43 -2.22 20.56
C HIS A 425 -20.28 -1.38 21.54
N PRO A 426 -20.25 -1.67 22.86
CA PRO A 426 -21.05 -0.95 23.86
C PRO A 426 -20.90 0.57 23.81
N PHE A 427 -19.67 1.06 23.62
CA PHE A 427 -19.40 2.50 23.46
C PHE A 427 -20.21 3.13 22.31
N PHE A 428 -20.27 2.46 21.16
CA PHE A 428 -21.01 2.98 20.00
C PHE A 428 -22.51 2.88 20.21
N ILE A 429 -23.00 1.78 20.76
CA ILE A 429 -24.42 1.59 21.07
C ILE A 429 -24.91 2.70 22.01
N GLU A 430 -24.16 2.98 23.09
CA GLU A 430 -24.53 4.03 24.05
C GLU A 430 -24.51 5.41 23.40
N ALA A 431 -23.45 5.75 22.64
CA ALA A 431 -23.35 7.00 21.88
C ALA A 431 -24.48 7.18 20.85
N GLN A 432 -24.94 6.08 20.25
CA GLN A 432 -26.02 6.09 19.27
C GLN A 432 -27.40 6.27 19.93
N GLN A 433 -27.57 5.82 21.17
CA GLN A 433 -28.84 5.87 21.89
C GLN A 433 -29.02 7.16 22.70
N ASP A 434 -27.93 7.75 23.19
CA ASP A 434 -27.95 8.91 24.08
C ASP A 434 -26.87 9.94 23.73
N LYS A 435 -27.29 11.19 23.46
CA LYS A 435 -26.39 12.32 23.22
C LYS A 435 -25.66 12.80 24.48
N ASP A 436 -26.21 12.50 25.66
CA ASP A 436 -25.62 12.83 26.95
C ASP A 436 -24.64 11.73 27.43
N SER A 437 -24.54 10.62 26.68
CA SER A 437 -23.54 9.58 26.95
C SER A 437 -22.13 10.17 26.92
N LYS A 438 -21.28 9.72 27.86
CA LYS A 438 -19.85 10.06 27.87
C LYS A 438 -19.10 9.57 26.61
N TYR A 439 -19.69 8.62 25.87
CA TYR A 439 -19.15 8.08 24.62
C TYR A 439 -19.63 8.82 23.37
N TYR A 440 -20.61 9.74 23.48
CA TYR A 440 -21.16 10.44 22.31
C TYR A 440 -20.08 11.07 21.42
N ASN A 441 -19.14 11.80 22.04
CA ASN A 441 -18.04 12.48 21.34
C ASN A 441 -16.87 11.54 20.95
N TRP A 442 -16.92 10.27 21.32
CA TRP A 442 -15.97 9.26 20.85
C TRP A 442 -16.25 8.87 19.39
N PHE A 443 -17.38 9.30 18.83
CA PHE A 443 -17.75 9.04 17.44
C PHE A 443 -18.17 10.37 16.78
N LYS A 444 -17.99 10.47 15.47
CA LYS A 444 -18.40 11.66 14.70
C LYS A 444 -19.69 11.36 13.94
N PHE A 445 -20.82 11.86 14.44
CA PHE A 445 -22.11 11.79 13.75
C PHE A 445 -22.33 13.01 12.86
N THR A 446 -22.49 12.79 11.56
CA THR A 446 -22.89 13.84 10.60
C THR A 446 -24.36 14.21 10.76
N ASN A 447 -25.22 13.23 11.09
CA ASN A 447 -26.60 13.44 11.51
C ASN A 447 -27.04 12.30 12.43
N TRP A 448 -27.01 12.57 13.73
CA TRP A 448 -27.33 11.59 14.77
C TRP A 448 -28.80 11.11 14.68
N PRO A 449 -29.09 9.81 14.92
CA PRO A 449 -28.17 8.75 15.37
C PRO A 449 -27.57 7.90 14.24
N ASN A 450 -28.04 8.07 13.01
CA ASN A 450 -27.85 7.06 11.95
C ASN A 450 -26.86 7.48 10.86
N GLN A 451 -26.42 8.74 10.81
CA GLN A 451 -25.42 9.19 9.85
C GLN A 451 -24.12 9.53 10.58
N TYR A 452 -23.09 8.77 10.26
CA TYR A 452 -21.71 8.81 10.76
C TYR A 452 -20.84 8.13 9.71
N ASP A 453 -19.54 8.45 9.67
CA ASP A 453 -18.61 7.77 8.76
C ASP A 453 -18.00 6.54 9.41
N GLY A 454 -17.65 5.57 8.57
CA GLY A 454 -17.01 4.33 8.99
C GLY A 454 -15.93 3.92 8.01
N PHE A 455 -15.13 2.94 8.41
CA PHE A 455 -13.99 2.44 7.65
C PHE A 455 -14.38 2.05 6.23
N PHE A 456 -13.80 2.70 5.21
CA PHE A 456 -14.18 2.55 3.79
C PHE A 456 -15.69 2.70 3.50
N GLY A 457 -16.39 3.51 4.30
CA GLY A 457 -17.84 3.70 4.18
C GLY A 457 -18.69 2.57 4.81
N LEU A 458 -18.07 1.54 5.40
CA LEU A 458 -18.75 0.46 6.10
C LEU A 458 -19.35 0.97 7.41
N LYS A 459 -20.68 0.98 7.50
CA LYS A 459 -21.41 1.39 8.72
C LYS A 459 -21.26 0.41 9.88
N GLU A 460 -20.70 -0.77 9.61
CA GLU A 460 -20.37 -1.76 10.64
C GLU A 460 -19.12 -1.39 11.43
N LEU A 461 -18.29 -0.48 10.91
CA LEU A 461 -17.03 -0.06 11.49
C LEU A 461 -16.98 1.47 11.69
N PRO A 462 -17.79 2.04 12.61
CA PRO A 462 -17.72 3.47 12.93
C PRO A 462 -16.34 3.89 13.43
N TYR A 463 -15.86 5.05 12.97
CA TYR A 463 -14.57 5.61 13.39
C TYR A 463 -14.61 6.09 14.85
N ILE A 464 -13.55 5.78 15.59
CA ILE A 464 -13.28 6.34 16.91
C ILE A 464 -12.57 7.69 16.73
N ASN A 465 -13.14 8.72 17.33
CA ASN A 465 -12.60 10.07 17.37
C ASN A 465 -11.45 10.18 18.38
N ASN A 466 -10.28 9.67 18.00
CA ASN A 466 -9.07 9.73 18.83
C ASN A 466 -8.47 11.15 18.97
N ASP A 467 -9.06 12.18 18.35
CA ASP A 467 -8.76 13.57 18.67
C ASP A 467 -9.55 14.06 19.89
N TYR A 468 -10.61 13.36 20.30
CA TYR A 468 -11.32 13.65 21.53
C TYR A 468 -10.51 13.15 22.74
N PRO A 469 -10.19 14.00 23.74
CA PRO A 469 -9.26 13.64 24.82
C PRO A 469 -9.63 12.38 25.60
N ALA A 470 -10.92 12.14 25.85
CA ALA A 470 -11.34 10.96 26.61
C ALA A 470 -11.19 9.65 25.81
N ALA A 471 -11.52 9.66 24.52
CA ALA A 471 -11.34 8.51 23.63
C ALA A 471 -9.85 8.21 23.47
N ARG A 472 -9.03 9.24 23.18
CA ARG A 472 -7.58 9.11 23.12
C ARG A 472 -6.98 8.50 24.37
N LYS A 473 -7.39 9.03 25.54
CA LYS A 473 -6.89 8.57 26.82
C LYS A 473 -7.18 7.08 27.02
N TYR A 474 -8.39 6.64 26.68
CA TYR A 474 -8.77 5.24 26.73
C TYR A 474 -7.91 4.40 25.78
N THR A 475 -7.86 4.76 24.50
CA THR A 475 -7.13 4.02 23.45
C THR A 475 -5.65 3.83 23.80
N ILE A 476 -4.97 4.90 24.25
CA ILE A 476 -3.54 4.83 24.57
C ILE A 476 -3.32 4.21 25.95
N TYR A 477 -3.89 4.77 27.01
CA TYR A 477 -3.43 4.46 28.37
C TYR A 477 -4.21 3.33 29.05
N GLU A 478 -5.42 3.02 28.60
CA GLU A 478 -6.27 1.98 29.20
C GLU A 478 -6.33 0.71 28.32
N HIS A 479 -6.38 0.87 27.01
CA HIS A 479 -6.37 -0.22 26.04
C HIS A 479 -4.93 -0.65 25.71
N LEU A 480 -4.20 0.11 24.90
CA LEU A 480 -2.85 -0.25 24.43
C LEU A 480 -1.88 -0.61 25.56
N LEU A 481 -1.68 0.31 26.52
CA LEU A 481 -0.68 0.09 27.57
C LEU A 481 -1.05 -1.08 28.48
N LYS A 482 -2.33 -1.45 28.60
CA LYS A 482 -2.75 -2.67 29.31
C LYS A 482 -2.19 -3.90 28.59
N TRP A 483 -2.41 -4.02 27.29
CA TRP A 483 -1.91 -5.15 26.50
C TRP A 483 -0.39 -5.27 26.54
N LEU A 484 0.32 -4.15 26.38
CA LEU A 484 1.79 -4.14 26.45
C LEU A 484 2.32 -4.52 27.84
N LYS A 485 1.72 -4.00 28.92
CA LYS A 485 2.19 -4.24 30.29
C LYS A 485 1.80 -5.61 30.84
N ILE A 486 0.65 -6.15 30.43
CA ILE A 486 0.18 -7.46 30.91
C ILE A 486 0.91 -8.58 30.17
N TYR A 487 0.92 -8.55 28.83
CA TYR A 487 1.35 -9.71 28.05
C TYR A 487 2.77 -9.63 27.49
N ASP A 488 3.48 -8.50 27.65
CA ASP A 488 4.87 -8.30 27.20
C ASP A 488 5.08 -8.46 25.67
N PHE A 489 4.12 -8.05 24.84
CA PHE A 489 4.29 -7.97 23.39
C PHE A 489 5.54 -7.16 23.00
N ASP A 490 6.29 -7.66 22.02
CA ASP A 490 7.53 -7.05 21.53
C ASP A 490 7.31 -5.97 20.48
N GLY A 491 6.13 -5.93 19.87
CA GLY A 491 5.82 -4.95 18.85
C GLY A 491 4.34 -4.84 18.58
N LEU A 492 4.00 -3.87 17.75
CA LEU A 492 2.64 -3.54 17.40
C LEU A 492 2.55 -3.19 15.92
N ARG A 493 1.60 -3.83 15.22
CA ARG A 493 1.19 -3.46 13.87
C ARG A 493 -0.04 -2.55 13.98
N MET A 494 0.03 -1.34 13.46
CA MET A 494 -1.06 -0.36 13.52
C MET A 494 -1.99 -0.52 12.31
N ASP A 495 -3.21 -0.98 12.57
CA ASP A 495 -4.27 -1.04 11.56
C ASP A 495 -4.66 0.36 11.08
N TYR A 496 -4.74 0.50 9.75
CA TYR A 496 -5.10 1.74 9.07
C TYR A 496 -4.48 2.99 9.70
N ALA A 497 -3.15 3.00 9.81
CA ALA A 497 -2.41 4.07 10.48
C ALA A 497 -2.68 5.46 9.86
N TYR A 498 -2.93 5.48 8.54
CA TYR A 498 -3.32 6.67 7.79
C TYR A 498 -4.59 7.37 8.32
N GLY A 499 -5.52 6.64 8.93
CA GLY A 499 -6.80 7.20 9.37
C GLY A 499 -6.76 8.08 10.62
N LEU A 500 -5.66 8.04 11.38
CA LEU A 500 -5.51 8.81 12.62
C LEU A 500 -4.59 10.01 12.43
N SER A 501 -4.78 11.03 13.28
CA SER A 501 -3.97 12.24 13.25
C SER A 501 -2.51 11.97 13.66
N HIS A 502 -1.57 12.66 13.03
CA HIS A 502 -0.16 12.67 13.43
C HIS A 502 0.05 13.07 14.92
N ASP A 503 -0.85 13.92 15.46
CA ASP A 503 -0.87 14.26 16.89
C ASP A 503 -1.23 13.09 17.81
N PHE A 504 -2.09 12.18 17.36
CA PHE A 504 -2.32 10.91 18.04
C PHE A 504 -1.06 10.05 18.00
N TRP A 505 -0.46 9.85 16.83
CA TRP A 505 0.72 8.99 16.68
C TRP A 505 1.94 9.48 17.45
N THR A 506 2.11 10.79 17.54
CA THR A 506 3.16 11.39 18.36
C THR A 506 3.00 11.03 19.85
N GLU A 507 1.78 11.13 20.40
CA GLU A 507 1.51 10.72 21.79
C GLU A 507 1.65 9.22 21.99
N PHE A 508 1.14 8.46 21.02
CA PHE A 508 1.17 7.01 21.01
C PHE A 508 2.61 6.50 21.10
N ARG A 509 3.51 7.05 20.29
CA ARG A 509 4.95 6.74 20.35
C ARG A 509 5.53 7.02 21.73
N MET A 510 5.28 8.21 22.27
CA MET A 510 5.81 8.60 23.59
C MET A 510 5.40 7.59 24.66
N ALA A 511 4.12 7.25 24.71
CA ALA A 511 3.57 6.33 25.70
C ALA A 511 4.19 4.93 25.61
N ILE A 512 4.44 4.42 24.40
CA ILE A 512 5.06 3.10 24.20
C ILE A 512 6.54 3.14 24.55
N LYS A 513 7.28 4.10 23.98
CA LYS A 513 8.74 4.15 24.12
C LYS A 513 9.16 4.47 25.55
N GLU A 514 8.31 5.14 26.34
CA GLU A 514 8.51 5.32 27.77
C GLU A 514 8.52 3.98 28.54
N ILE A 515 7.64 3.03 28.17
CA ILE A 515 7.52 1.76 28.90
C ILE A 515 8.37 0.64 28.31
N LYS A 516 8.55 0.62 26.98
CA LYS A 516 9.25 -0.43 26.25
C LYS A 516 9.95 0.20 25.01
N PRO A 517 11.14 0.80 25.19
CA PRO A 517 11.88 1.46 24.10
C PRO A 517 12.13 0.55 22.88
N GLU A 518 12.37 -0.74 23.14
CA GLU A 518 12.62 -1.77 22.13
C GLU A 518 11.34 -2.31 21.45
N ALA A 519 10.15 -1.82 21.82
CA ALA A 519 8.92 -2.23 21.17
C ALA A 519 8.90 -1.74 19.72
N TYR A 520 8.75 -2.65 18.75
CA TYR A 520 8.70 -2.28 17.33
C TYR A 520 7.29 -1.84 16.93
N VAL A 521 7.13 -0.60 16.46
CA VAL A 521 5.82 -0.04 16.09
C VAL A 521 5.80 0.28 14.60
N PHE A 522 5.00 -0.42 13.81
CA PHE A 522 4.91 -0.16 12.37
C PHE A 522 3.47 -0.04 11.88
N GLY A 523 3.26 0.81 10.87
CA GLY A 523 1.93 1.17 10.39
C GLY A 523 1.53 0.59 9.06
N GLU A 524 0.24 0.29 8.93
CA GLU A 524 -0.42 0.09 7.66
C GLU A 524 -0.78 1.45 7.02
N VAL A 525 -0.01 1.83 6.01
CA VAL A 525 -0.23 3.03 5.21
C VAL A 525 -0.24 2.62 3.74
N TRP A 526 -1.43 2.51 3.15
CA TRP A 526 -1.66 2.13 1.75
C TRP A 526 -1.43 3.30 0.79
N GLU A 527 -0.47 4.16 1.10
CA GLU A 527 -0.17 5.37 0.35
C GLU A 527 1.25 5.34 -0.22
N GLY A 528 1.51 6.24 -1.16
CA GLY A 528 2.85 6.41 -1.73
C GLY A 528 3.87 6.97 -0.72
N PRO A 529 5.17 6.90 -1.06
CA PRO A 529 6.26 7.26 -0.14
C PRO A 529 6.17 8.68 0.42
N GLY A 530 5.66 9.64 -0.35
CA GLY A 530 5.46 11.02 0.11
C GLY A 530 4.51 11.16 1.31
N ILE A 531 3.55 10.24 1.47
CA ILE A 531 2.67 10.19 2.65
C ILE A 531 3.29 9.33 3.74
N THR A 532 3.80 8.15 3.39
CA THR A 532 4.37 7.19 4.34
C THR A 532 5.54 7.76 5.14
N ASN A 533 6.40 8.57 4.51
CA ASN A 533 7.55 9.17 5.20
C ASN A 533 7.15 10.19 6.27
N ARG A 534 5.90 10.67 6.29
CA ARG A 534 5.41 11.58 7.34
C ARG A 534 5.28 10.90 8.70
N PHE A 535 5.26 9.57 8.73
CA PHE A 535 5.23 8.80 9.96
C PHE A 535 6.63 8.55 10.56
N ALA A 536 7.71 8.98 9.88
CA ALA A 536 9.04 8.95 10.48
C ALA A 536 9.05 9.85 11.73
N GLY A 537 9.59 9.34 12.84
CA GLY A 537 9.50 10.01 14.14
C GLY A 537 8.24 9.70 14.93
N GLU A 538 7.22 9.11 14.33
CA GLU A 538 5.97 8.71 14.98
C GLU A 538 5.89 7.19 15.09
N LEU A 539 6.17 6.50 13.99
CA LEU A 539 6.29 5.05 13.91
C LEU A 539 7.76 4.66 13.68
N ASP A 540 8.11 3.41 13.93
CA ASP A 540 9.43 2.86 13.59
C ASP A 540 9.52 2.44 12.11
N GLY A 541 8.37 2.32 11.42
CA GLY A 541 8.33 1.87 10.04
C GLY A 541 6.91 1.72 9.49
N CYS A 542 6.80 1.36 8.22
CA CYS A 542 5.53 1.08 7.55
C CYS A 542 5.65 -0.04 6.52
N PHE A 543 4.51 -0.63 6.15
CA PHE A 543 4.39 -1.52 5.00
C PHE A 543 4.83 -0.84 3.71
N ASP A 544 5.73 -1.53 2.98
CA ASP A 544 6.19 -1.08 1.69
C ASP A 544 5.29 -1.60 0.55
N PHE A 545 4.07 -1.09 0.52
CA PHE A 545 3.11 -1.41 -0.55
C PHE A 545 3.62 -0.99 -1.93
N SER A 546 4.48 0.03 -2.00
CA SER A 546 5.07 0.49 -3.27
C SER A 546 5.93 -0.59 -3.90
N LEU A 547 6.84 -1.20 -3.14
CA LEU A 547 7.69 -2.25 -3.66
C LEU A 547 6.92 -3.55 -3.91
N VAL A 548 5.88 -3.88 -3.14
CA VAL A 548 5.05 -5.09 -3.37
C VAL A 548 4.44 -5.13 -4.77
N TRP A 549 3.98 -3.99 -5.28
CA TRP A 549 3.51 -3.88 -6.67
C TRP A 549 4.66 -4.01 -7.67
N SER A 550 5.80 -3.38 -7.39
CA SER A 550 7.00 -3.50 -8.22
C SER A 550 7.50 -4.95 -8.32
N PHE A 551 7.42 -5.72 -7.23
CA PHE A 551 7.68 -7.16 -7.22
C PHE A 551 6.78 -7.91 -8.20
N ARG A 552 5.48 -7.62 -8.23
CA ARG A 552 4.53 -8.28 -9.16
C ARG A 552 4.86 -7.94 -10.61
N GLU A 553 5.14 -6.68 -10.89
CA GLU A 553 5.44 -6.21 -12.26
C GLU A 553 6.72 -6.85 -12.82
N LEU A 554 7.75 -7.06 -12.00
CA LEU A 554 8.99 -7.73 -12.41
C LEU A 554 8.83 -9.26 -12.43
N PHE A 555 8.45 -9.85 -11.30
CA PHE A 555 8.57 -11.31 -11.09
C PHE A 555 7.34 -12.10 -11.53
N ILE A 556 6.18 -11.47 -11.69
CA ILE A 556 4.96 -12.14 -12.17
C ILE A 556 4.68 -11.72 -13.61
N TYR A 557 4.39 -10.45 -13.83
CA TYR A 557 3.84 -9.97 -15.11
C TYR A 557 4.90 -9.76 -16.19
N GLY A 558 6.18 -9.61 -15.80
CA GLY A 558 7.27 -9.29 -16.71
C GLY A 558 7.09 -7.94 -17.43
N SER A 559 6.28 -7.06 -16.85
CA SER A 559 5.98 -5.73 -17.38
C SER A 559 7.02 -4.68 -16.97
N LYS A 560 7.89 -5.03 -16.01
CA LYS A 560 8.99 -4.19 -15.52
C LYS A 560 10.34 -4.85 -15.80
N SER A 561 11.33 -4.06 -16.22
CA SER A 561 12.70 -4.50 -16.40
C SER A 561 13.47 -4.59 -15.07
N VAL A 562 14.70 -5.12 -15.11
CA VAL A 562 15.56 -5.17 -13.92
C VAL A 562 16.01 -3.77 -13.54
N SER A 563 16.39 -2.93 -14.51
CA SER A 563 16.78 -1.55 -14.28
C SER A 563 15.66 -0.71 -13.67
N GLU A 564 14.43 -0.83 -14.19
CA GLU A 564 13.26 -0.13 -13.64
C GLU A 564 12.96 -0.56 -12.20
N PHE A 565 13.04 -1.85 -11.88
CA PHE A 565 12.86 -2.33 -10.50
C PHE A 565 13.96 -1.83 -9.57
N LYS A 566 15.22 -1.85 -10.02
CA LYS A 566 16.35 -1.29 -9.27
C LYS A 566 16.14 0.20 -9.00
N ASP A 567 15.72 0.97 -9.99
CA ASP A 567 15.52 2.42 -9.85
C ASP A 567 14.37 2.75 -8.88
N ASP A 568 13.28 1.97 -8.87
CA ASP A 568 12.25 2.07 -7.83
C ASP A 568 12.81 1.82 -6.44
N LEU A 569 13.65 0.79 -6.30
CA LEU A 569 14.23 0.42 -5.02
C LEU A 569 15.27 1.45 -4.53
N ASP A 570 16.13 1.96 -5.41
CA ASP A 570 17.04 3.07 -5.08
C ASP A 570 16.27 4.32 -4.66
N TYR A 571 15.17 4.62 -5.35
CA TYR A 571 14.32 5.74 -5.00
C TYR A 571 13.75 5.55 -3.59
N LEU A 572 13.19 4.38 -3.27
CA LEU A 572 12.65 4.11 -1.94
C LEU A 572 13.76 4.16 -0.87
N ASP A 573 14.87 3.46 -1.08
CA ASP A 573 15.98 3.40 -0.11
C ASP A 573 16.61 4.78 0.14
N GLY A 574 16.64 5.66 -0.87
CA GLY A 574 17.15 7.04 -0.72
C GLY A 574 16.10 8.08 -0.30
N PHE A 575 14.80 7.74 -0.28
CA PHE A 575 13.73 8.67 0.06
C PHE A 575 13.41 8.69 1.56
N TYR A 576 13.50 7.55 2.23
CA TYR A 576 13.23 7.44 3.66
C TYR A 576 14.50 7.70 4.48
N GLU A 577 14.31 8.14 5.72
CA GLU A 577 15.39 8.29 6.70
C GLU A 577 16.00 6.91 7.03
N ASP A 578 17.32 6.83 7.23
CA ASP A 578 18.04 5.56 7.48
C ASP A 578 17.48 4.73 8.66
N GLU A 579 16.92 5.40 9.68
CA GLU A 579 16.32 4.73 10.84
C GLU A 579 14.91 4.19 10.57
N PHE A 580 14.21 4.66 9.53
CA PHE A 580 12.83 4.27 9.22
C PHE A 580 12.77 2.89 8.53
N ILE A 581 12.09 1.94 9.17
CA ILE A 581 12.12 0.54 8.75
C ILE A 581 11.03 0.25 7.71
N LEU A 582 11.42 -0.06 6.48
CA LEU A 582 10.49 -0.58 5.46
C LEU A 582 10.16 -2.05 5.72
N CYS A 583 8.86 -2.35 5.84
CA CYS A 583 8.35 -3.71 5.99
C CYS A 583 8.17 -4.33 4.60
N ARG A 584 9.06 -5.26 4.22
CA ARG A 584 9.11 -5.90 2.89
C ARG A 584 8.37 -7.24 2.91
N PHE A 585 7.48 -7.42 1.94
CA PHE A 585 6.60 -8.60 1.84
C PHE A 585 6.19 -8.87 0.39
N LEU A 586 5.69 -10.08 0.11
CA LEU A 586 5.16 -10.45 -1.20
C LEU A 586 3.63 -10.55 -1.22
N ASP A 587 3.02 -10.93 -0.10
CA ASP A 587 1.59 -11.01 0.08
C ASP A 587 1.21 -10.88 1.56
N ASN A 588 -0.06 -10.60 1.82
CA ASN A 588 -0.65 -10.57 3.16
C ASN A 588 -2.15 -10.93 3.09
N HIS A 589 -2.87 -10.73 4.20
CA HIS A 589 -4.29 -11.07 4.34
C HIS A 589 -5.25 -10.12 3.63
N ASP A 590 -4.78 -8.99 3.10
CA ASP A 590 -5.57 -7.96 2.43
C ASP A 590 -5.15 -7.79 0.95
N MET A 591 -4.61 -8.85 0.34
CA MET A 591 -4.37 -8.90 -1.10
C MET A 591 -4.39 -10.32 -1.63
N GLY A 592 -4.37 -10.44 -2.97
CA GLY A 592 -4.19 -11.75 -3.61
C GLY A 592 -2.84 -12.37 -3.25
N ARG A 593 -2.84 -13.67 -2.98
CA ARG A 593 -1.59 -14.42 -2.74
C ARG A 593 -0.67 -14.33 -3.96
N PHE A 594 0.61 -14.09 -3.71
CA PHE A 594 1.62 -13.94 -4.76
C PHE A 594 1.67 -15.19 -5.65
N LEU A 595 1.65 -16.37 -5.03
CA LEU A 595 1.73 -17.64 -5.75
C LEU A 595 0.56 -17.84 -6.71
N TRP A 596 -0.64 -17.44 -6.31
CA TRP A 596 -1.82 -17.54 -7.18
C TRP A 596 -1.78 -16.56 -8.34
N GLU A 597 -1.36 -15.32 -8.08
CA GLU A 597 -1.18 -14.34 -9.14
C GLU A 597 -0.10 -14.78 -10.13
N ALA A 598 0.89 -15.55 -9.65
CA ALA A 598 1.91 -16.20 -10.45
C ALA A 598 1.47 -17.54 -11.08
N GLU A 599 0.17 -17.84 -11.10
CA GLU A 599 -0.40 -19.07 -11.68
C GLU A 599 0.23 -20.35 -11.11
N ASP A 600 0.49 -20.35 -9.79
CA ASP A 600 1.15 -21.40 -9.04
C ASP A 600 2.61 -21.71 -9.47
N ASP A 601 3.26 -20.80 -10.20
CA ASP A 601 4.68 -20.91 -10.56
C ASP A 601 5.58 -20.60 -9.35
N LYS A 602 5.97 -21.68 -8.66
CA LYS A 602 6.88 -21.64 -7.51
C LYS A 602 8.25 -21.08 -7.86
N SER A 603 8.70 -21.13 -9.12
CA SER A 603 9.99 -20.57 -9.52
C SER A 603 9.98 -19.04 -9.37
N ARG A 604 8.88 -18.40 -9.78
CA ARG A 604 8.66 -16.96 -9.62
C ARG A 604 8.62 -16.57 -8.14
N LEU A 605 7.91 -17.33 -7.32
CA LEU A 605 7.88 -17.12 -5.88
C LEU A 605 9.28 -17.25 -5.24
N LYS A 606 10.02 -18.31 -5.57
CA LYS A 606 11.39 -18.52 -5.06
C LYS A 606 12.34 -17.40 -5.48
N LEU A 607 12.27 -16.93 -6.72
CA LEU A 607 13.08 -15.81 -7.18
C LEU A 607 12.71 -14.50 -6.48
N ALA A 608 11.42 -14.17 -6.38
CA ALA A 608 10.95 -12.98 -5.68
C ALA A 608 11.33 -13.00 -4.20
N ALA A 609 11.19 -14.15 -3.53
CA ALA A 609 11.62 -14.34 -2.14
C ALA A 609 13.14 -14.21 -1.96
N THR A 610 13.94 -14.72 -2.92
CA THR A 610 15.39 -14.51 -2.91
C THR A 610 15.74 -13.02 -2.96
N CYS A 611 15.06 -12.27 -3.82
CA CYS A 611 15.21 -10.82 -3.88
C CYS A 611 14.75 -10.16 -2.56
N GLN A 612 13.55 -10.45 -2.07
CA GLN A 612 13.03 -9.91 -0.81
C GLN A 612 14.04 -10.08 0.35
N PHE A 613 14.51 -11.30 0.59
CA PHE A 613 15.36 -11.63 1.75
C PHE A 613 16.78 -11.05 1.68
N THR A 614 17.16 -10.43 0.56
CA THR A 614 18.45 -9.77 0.36
C THR A 614 18.35 -8.23 0.41
N LEU A 615 17.15 -7.69 0.62
CA LEU A 615 16.90 -6.26 0.80
C LEU A 615 16.95 -5.83 2.28
N ALA A 616 17.15 -4.52 2.50
CA ALA A 616 17.09 -3.90 3.81
C ALA A 616 15.64 -3.82 4.34
N GLY A 617 15.50 -3.80 5.67
CA GLY A 617 14.23 -3.71 6.38
C GLY A 617 13.70 -5.05 6.90
N THR A 618 12.56 -5.01 7.59
CA THR A 618 11.90 -6.19 8.16
C THR A 618 11.32 -7.07 7.05
N GLN A 619 11.56 -8.38 7.09
CA GLN A 619 11.02 -9.31 6.09
C GLN A 619 9.79 -10.03 6.64
N PHE A 620 8.68 -10.02 5.89
CA PHE A 620 7.46 -10.71 6.30
C PHE A 620 7.19 -11.93 5.41
N ILE A 621 6.81 -13.04 6.06
CA ILE A 621 6.27 -14.25 5.45
C ILE A 621 4.81 -14.36 5.88
N TYR A 622 3.87 -14.35 4.94
CA TYR A 622 2.47 -14.65 5.23
C TYR A 622 2.26 -16.16 5.33
N TYR A 623 1.55 -16.63 6.37
CA TYR A 623 1.43 -18.05 6.64
C TYR A 623 0.98 -18.85 5.39
N GLY A 624 1.64 -19.97 5.18
CA GLY A 624 1.36 -20.87 4.07
C GLY A 624 2.13 -20.55 2.79
N THR A 625 2.63 -19.31 2.59
CA THR A 625 3.41 -18.96 1.41
C THR A 625 4.67 -19.83 1.29
N GLU A 626 5.29 -20.17 2.42
CA GLU A 626 6.47 -21.02 2.52
C GLU A 626 6.22 -22.51 2.21
N VAL A 627 4.96 -22.95 2.21
CA VAL A 627 4.55 -24.33 1.88
C VAL A 627 3.67 -24.42 0.64
N GLY A 628 3.53 -23.31 -0.09
CA GLY A 628 2.83 -23.28 -1.37
C GLY A 628 1.31 -23.13 -1.25
N LEU A 629 0.81 -22.56 -0.16
CA LEU A 629 -0.59 -22.19 -0.03
C LEU A 629 -0.94 -21.12 -1.07
N SER A 630 -1.86 -21.47 -1.96
CA SER A 630 -2.41 -20.59 -2.98
C SER A 630 -3.81 -20.11 -2.57
N GLN A 631 -4.54 -19.51 -3.51
CA GLN A 631 -5.96 -19.16 -3.33
C GLN A 631 -6.83 -19.80 -4.41
N VAL A 632 -8.13 -19.85 -4.17
CA VAL A 632 -9.09 -20.45 -5.12
C VAL A 632 -9.73 -19.40 -6.01
N ASN A 633 -10.11 -18.27 -5.42
CA ASN A 633 -10.82 -17.19 -6.10
C ASN A 633 -10.00 -15.90 -6.04
N ASP A 634 -10.25 -15.02 -7.01
CA ASP A 634 -9.75 -13.65 -7.00
C ASP A 634 -10.36 -12.91 -5.81
N CYS A 635 -9.56 -12.13 -5.08
CA CYS A 635 -10.07 -11.25 -4.03
C CYS A 635 -11.00 -10.17 -4.62
N ARG A 636 -10.96 -9.86 -5.92
CA ARG A 636 -11.89 -8.94 -6.57
C ARG A 636 -13.13 -9.69 -7.05
N ASP A 637 -14.30 -9.33 -6.52
CA ASP A 637 -15.56 -9.83 -7.04
C ASP A 637 -15.96 -9.04 -8.30
N ASP A 638 -15.73 -9.66 -9.46
CA ASP A 638 -16.12 -9.15 -10.78
C ASP A 638 -17.63 -8.86 -10.94
N ASN A 639 -18.51 -9.30 -10.01
CA ASN A 639 -19.94 -9.04 -10.06
C ASN A 639 -20.36 -7.77 -9.31
N THR A 640 -19.71 -7.50 -8.18
CA THR A 640 -20.07 -6.39 -7.27
C THR A 640 -19.05 -5.26 -7.31
N GLY A 641 -17.84 -5.53 -7.80
CA GLY A 641 -16.69 -4.66 -7.66
C GLY A 641 -16.12 -4.63 -6.24
N ALA A 642 -16.69 -5.40 -5.31
CA ALA A 642 -16.21 -5.51 -3.94
C ALA A 642 -14.92 -6.31 -3.88
N ILE A 643 -14.14 -6.06 -2.82
CA ILE A 643 -12.96 -6.85 -2.51
C ILE A 643 -13.30 -7.80 -1.37
N VAL A 644 -13.12 -9.09 -1.60
CA VAL A 644 -13.36 -10.22 -0.69
C VAL A 644 -12.01 -10.81 -0.32
N TYR A 645 -11.36 -10.20 0.68
CA TYR A 645 -10.04 -10.61 1.14
C TYR A 645 -10.00 -12.02 1.75
N ASP A 646 -11.14 -12.56 2.18
CA ASP A 646 -11.29 -13.93 2.70
C ASP A 646 -10.72 -15.01 1.77
N HIS A 647 -10.66 -14.74 0.46
CA HIS A 647 -10.06 -15.66 -0.50
C HIS A 647 -8.55 -15.86 -0.33
N SER A 648 -7.83 -14.89 0.25
CA SER A 648 -6.40 -15.03 0.57
C SER A 648 -6.16 -15.68 1.95
N ARG A 649 -7.21 -15.86 2.75
CA ARG A 649 -7.19 -16.34 4.14
C ARG A 649 -7.64 -17.81 4.25
N ASN A 650 -7.16 -18.65 3.32
CA ASN A 650 -7.43 -20.09 3.33
C ASN A 650 -6.68 -20.81 4.45
N PHE A 651 -7.12 -22.03 4.77
CA PHE A 651 -6.46 -22.87 5.76
C PHE A 651 -4.98 -23.09 5.49
N MET A 652 -4.18 -23.02 6.56
CA MET A 652 -2.80 -23.44 6.52
C MET A 652 -2.70 -24.92 6.11
N LEU A 653 -1.77 -25.22 5.22
CA LEU A 653 -1.47 -26.60 4.82
C LEU A 653 -0.66 -27.28 5.91
N TRP A 654 -1.01 -28.51 6.28
CA TRP A 654 -0.28 -29.31 7.26
C TRP A 654 0.01 -30.73 6.74
N GLY A 655 1.09 -31.33 7.25
CA GLY A 655 1.44 -32.71 6.92
C GLY A 655 1.86 -32.88 5.46
N GLU A 656 1.23 -33.81 4.75
CA GLU A 656 1.57 -34.14 3.35
C GLU A 656 1.06 -33.11 2.33
N GLU A 657 0.20 -32.18 2.73
CA GLU A 657 -0.25 -31.08 1.86
C GLU A 657 0.82 -30.00 1.69
N GLN A 658 1.81 -29.95 2.59
CA GLN A 658 2.88 -28.97 2.53
C GLN A 658 3.89 -29.29 1.42
N ASP A 659 4.26 -28.28 0.63
CA ASP A 659 5.44 -28.38 -0.23
C ASP A 659 6.72 -28.32 0.61
N LYS A 660 7.26 -29.50 0.93
CA LYS A 660 8.50 -29.67 1.70
C LYS A 660 9.72 -29.07 0.99
N GLU A 661 9.75 -29.03 -0.34
CA GLU A 661 10.87 -28.43 -1.09
C GLU A 661 10.86 -26.91 -0.95
N LEU A 662 9.69 -26.29 -1.08
CA LEU A 662 9.52 -24.85 -0.88
C LEU A 662 9.79 -24.46 0.57
N TYR A 663 9.35 -25.26 1.55
CA TYR A 663 9.64 -25.02 2.96
C TYR A 663 11.16 -25.04 3.22
N ASN A 664 11.88 -26.05 2.73
CA ASN A 664 13.33 -26.14 2.87
C ASN A 664 14.07 -24.98 2.17
N PHE A 665 13.51 -24.48 1.06
CA PHE A 665 14.02 -23.29 0.40
C PHE A 665 13.87 -22.04 1.27
N TYR A 666 12.69 -21.79 1.85
CA TYR A 666 12.50 -20.68 2.78
C TYR A 666 13.33 -20.82 4.06
N GLN A 667 13.54 -22.05 4.56
CA GLN A 667 14.50 -22.30 5.63
C GLN A 667 15.92 -21.86 5.28
N SER A 668 16.34 -22.11 4.04
CA SER A 668 17.66 -21.70 3.55
C SER A 668 17.75 -20.17 3.42
N LEU A 669 16.68 -19.50 2.97
CA LEU A 669 16.61 -18.03 2.95
C LEU A 669 16.67 -17.43 4.36
N CYS A 670 15.86 -17.94 5.28
CA CYS A 670 15.85 -17.44 6.66
C CYS A 670 17.20 -17.70 7.34
N SER A 671 17.79 -18.87 7.13
CA SER A 671 19.13 -19.20 7.63
C SER A 671 20.19 -18.26 7.05
N ALA A 672 20.16 -17.99 5.73
CA ALA A 672 21.09 -17.06 5.11
C ALA A 672 20.96 -15.66 5.73
N ARG A 673 19.75 -15.13 5.85
CA ARG A 673 19.54 -13.79 6.42
C ARG A 673 19.91 -13.69 7.90
N ASN A 674 19.53 -14.68 8.71
CA ASN A 674 19.84 -14.67 10.16
C ASN A 674 21.33 -14.79 10.47
N ASN A 675 22.11 -15.46 9.61
CA ASN A 675 23.53 -15.72 9.85
C ASN A 675 24.46 -14.70 9.18
N HIS A 676 23.93 -13.81 8.34
CA HIS A 676 24.72 -12.85 7.56
C HIS A 676 24.12 -11.45 7.64
N LEU A 677 24.68 -10.61 8.52
CA LEU A 677 24.22 -9.23 8.73
C LEU A 677 24.35 -8.36 7.47
N ALA A 678 25.21 -8.74 6.51
CA ALA A 678 25.26 -8.09 5.21
C ALA A 678 23.90 -8.09 4.51
N LEU A 679 23.06 -9.12 4.66
CA LEU A 679 21.74 -9.18 4.01
C LEU A 679 20.71 -8.23 4.65
N SER A 680 20.80 -8.00 5.96
CA SER A 680 19.85 -7.13 6.69
C SER A 680 20.30 -5.67 6.77
N LEU A 681 21.58 -5.44 7.06
CA LEU A 681 22.15 -4.13 7.38
C LEU A 681 23.18 -3.63 6.35
N GLY A 682 23.57 -4.47 5.40
CA GLY A 682 24.64 -4.13 4.46
C GLY A 682 24.22 -3.13 3.40
N GLU A 683 25.18 -2.35 2.92
CA GLU A 683 25.02 -1.49 1.74
C GLU A 683 24.96 -2.35 0.48
N ARG A 684 24.22 -1.89 -0.54
CA ARG A 684 24.15 -2.55 -1.85
C ARG A 684 25.07 -1.85 -2.85
N ASP A 685 25.85 -2.64 -3.60
CA ASP A 685 26.63 -2.17 -4.74
C ASP A 685 26.31 -2.98 -6.00
N ASP A 686 25.75 -2.33 -7.02
CA ASP A 686 25.27 -2.97 -8.25
C ASP A 686 26.41 -3.27 -9.23
N LEU A 687 26.57 -4.54 -9.61
CA LEU A 687 27.63 -4.99 -10.52
C LEU A 687 27.15 -5.16 -11.96
N ILE A 688 25.98 -5.77 -12.13
CA ILE A 688 25.37 -6.05 -13.44
C ILE A 688 23.90 -5.71 -13.37
N VAL A 689 23.46 -4.85 -14.27
CA VAL A 689 22.04 -4.54 -14.50
C VAL A 689 21.80 -4.71 -16.00
N ASP A 690 21.20 -5.83 -16.39
CA ASP A 690 21.07 -6.23 -17.79
C ASP A 690 19.62 -6.59 -18.11
N ASP A 691 18.88 -5.65 -18.69
CA ASP A 691 17.46 -5.84 -19.03
C ASP A 691 17.23 -6.85 -20.15
N GLN A 692 18.20 -6.98 -21.08
CA GLN A 692 18.07 -7.88 -22.22
C GLN A 692 18.11 -9.33 -21.75
N ARG A 693 19.10 -9.66 -20.92
CA ARG A 693 19.25 -10.98 -20.30
C ARG A 693 18.42 -11.16 -19.03
N GLY A 694 17.85 -10.08 -18.48
CA GLY A 694 17.16 -10.04 -17.20
C GLY A 694 18.05 -10.44 -16.02
N ILE A 695 19.33 -10.04 -16.05
CA ILE A 695 20.29 -10.35 -15.01
C ILE A 695 20.49 -9.14 -14.11
N TRP A 696 20.35 -9.37 -12.81
CA TRP A 696 20.77 -8.43 -11.77
C TRP A 696 21.82 -9.09 -10.89
N ALA A 697 22.98 -8.48 -10.75
CA ALA A 697 23.99 -8.92 -9.79
C ALA A 697 24.47 -7.74 -8.96
N TYR A 698 24.57 -7.93 -7.65
CA TYR A 698 25.02 -6.90 -6.71
C TYR A 698 25.73 -7.52 -5.50
N ILE A 699 26.55 -6.71 -4.83
CA ILE A 699 27.17 -7.04 -3.55
C ILE A 699 26.34 -6.45 -2.41
N LYS A 700 26.22 -7.20 -1.32
CA LYS A 700 25.82 -6.69 -0.01
C LYS A 700 27.03 -6.69 0.92
N SER A 701 27.35 -5.54 1.50
CA SER A 701 28.55 -5.35 2.33
C SER A 701 28.20 -4.82 3.72
N TYR A 702 28.68 -5.50 4.77
CA TYR A 702 28.56 -5.01 6.14
C TYR A 702 29.80 -5.36 6.95
N GLY A 703 30.54 -4.34 7.40
CA GLY A 703 31.82 -4.52 8.09
C GLY A 703 32.87 -5.17 7.18
N GLN A 704 33.21 -6.43 7.45
CA GLN A 704 34.13 -7.24 6.62
C GLN A 704 33.40 -8.34 5.84
N GLU A 705 32.09 -8.51 6.08
CA GLU A 705 31.27 -9.49 5.38
C GLU A 705 30.79 -8.92 4.05
N GLU A 706 30.92 -9.71 3.00
CA GLU A 706 30.41 -9.42 1.67
C GLU A 706 29.70 -10.64 1.12
N LEU A 707 28.59 -10.42 0.45
CA LEU A 707 27.83 -11.46 -0.24
C LEU A 707 27.52 -11.01 -1.67
N LEU A 708 27.69 -11.92 -2.62
CA LEU A 708 27.30 -11.71 -4.02
C LEU A 708 25.91 -12.30 -4.26
N ILE A 709 24.98 -11.44 -4.67
CA ILE A 709 23.63 -11.83 -5.06
C ILE A 709 23.53 -11.77 -6.58
N ILE A 710 22.94 -12.79 -7.19
CA ILE A 710 22.65 -12.82 -8.63
C ILE A 710 21.24 -13.32 -8.84
N LEU A 711 20.46 -12.60 -9.64
CA LEU A 711 19.07 -12.90 -9.98
C LEU A 711 18.96 -13.04 -11.50
N ASN A 712 18.33 -14.13 -11.96
CA ASN A 712 17.93 -14.31 -13.34
C ASN A 712 16.41 -14.25 -13.47
N CYS A 713 15.92 -13.13 -13.99
CA CYS A 713 14.49 -12.82 -14.13
C CYS A 713 13.91 -13.26 -15.48
N LYS A 714 14.66 -14.00 -16.33
CA LYS A 714 14.16 -14.56 -17.58
C LYS A 714 13.84 -16.04 -17.47
N GLU A 715 13.02 -16.51 -18.41
CA GLU A 715 12.66 -17.91 -18.57
C GLU A 715 13.73 -18.76 -19.29
N GLU A 716 14.96 -18.26 -19.37
CA GLU A 716 16.10 -18.89 -20.01
C GLU A 716 17.28 -18.98 -19.04
N GLU A 717 18.10 -20.03 -19.15
CA GLU A 717 19.37 -20.10 -18.40
C GLU A 717 20.34 -19.04 -18.93
N ALA A 718 21.08 -18.40 -18.03
CA ALA A 718 22.10 -17.42 -18.38
C ALA A 718 23.47 -17.81 -17.83
N GLU A 719 24.51 -17.61 -18.63
CA GLU A 719 25.90 -17.66 -18.18
C GLU A 719 26.32 -16.25 -17.73
N VAL A 720 26.67 -16.13 -16.45
CA VAL A 720 27.04 -14.87 -15.81
C VAL A 720 28.48 -14.96 -15.33
N GLU A 721 29.28 -13.96 -15.67
CA GLU A 721 30.63 -13.77 -15.15
C GLU A 721 30.66 -12.45 -14.39
N VAL A 722 31.11 -12.50 -13.14
CA VAL A 722 31.17 -11.34 -12.25
C VAL A 722 32.62 -11.09 -11.85
N ASN A 723 33.09 -9.85 -12.00
CA ASN A 723 34.40 -9.43 -11.55
C ASN A 723 34.32 -8.91 -10.11
N LEU A 724 35.00 -9.61 -9.20
CA LEU A 724 35.01 -9.32 -7.77
C LEU A 724 36.33 -8.70 -7.30
N SER A 725 37.23 -8.30 -8.22
CA SER A 725 38.59 -7.86 -7.89
C SER A 725 38.66 -6.66 -6.93
N SER A 726 37.59 -5.87 -6.83
CA SER A 726 37.48 -4.71 -5.92
C SER A 726 36.90 -5.06 -4.54
N TYR A 727 36.54 -6.32 -4.31
CA TYR A 727 35.81 -6.78 -3.12
C TYR A 727 36.64 -7.80 -2.34
N ASN A 728 36.44 -7.87 -1.02
CA ASN A 728 37.07 -8.85 -0.15
C ASN A 728 36.79 -10.31 -0.55
N LEU A 729 35.66 -10.57 -1.21
CA LEU A 729 35.33 -11.88 -1.81
C LEU A 729 36.44 -12.41 -2.73
N ALA A 730 37.20 -11.55 -3.41
CA ALA A 730 38.30 -11.97 -4.29
C ALA A 730 39.50 -12.59 -3.55
N ASN A 731 39.58 -12.42 -2.22
CA ASN A 731 40.63 -13.04 -1.41
C ASN A 731 40.41 -14.56 -1.21
N SER A 732 39.21 -15.05 -1.52
CA SER A 732 38.86 -16.47 -1.44
C SER A 732 39.17 -17.19 -2.75
N LYS A 733 39.51 -18.48 -2.67
CA LYS A 733 39.67 -19.34 -3.86
C LYS A 733 38.33 -19.87 -4.39
N LYS A 734 37.31 -19.90 -3.53
CA LYS A 734 35.98 -20.43 -3.81
C LYS A 734 34.94 -19.62 -3.06
N LEU A 735 33.75 -19.54 -3.66
CA LEU A 735 32.54 -19.06 -3.00
C LEU A 735 31.57 -20.23 -2.81
N ARG A 736 30.76 -20.18 -1.76
CA ARG A 736 29.71 -21.16 -1.48
C ARG A 736 28.35 -20.53 -1.66
N GLY A 737 27.46 -21.21 -2.38
CA GLY A 737 26.07 -20.84 -2.50
C GLY A 737 25.30 -21.16 -1.22
N LEU A 738 24.71 -20.14 -0.60
CA LEU A 738 23.97 -20.27 0.65
C LEU A 738 22.62 -21.00 0.48
N LEU A 739 22.06 -20.99 -0.73
CA LEU A 739 20.76 -21.62 -1.03
C LEU A 739 20.87 -23.05 -1.59
N ASN A 740 22.02 -23.41 -2.17
CA ASN A 740 22.21 -24.69 -2.87
C ASN A 740 23.45 -25.47 -2.42
N ASN A 741 24.26 -24.91 -1.52
CA ASN A 741 25.53 -25.46 -1.03
C ASN A 741 26.56 -25.80 -2.12
N ARG A 742 26.42 -25.27 -3.33
CA ARG A 742 27.39 -25.47 -4.42
C ARG A 742 28.60 -24.57 -4.22
N GLU A 743 29.78 -25.08 -4.57
CA GLU A 743 31.01 -24.30 -4.59
C GLU A 743 31.28 -23.75 -6.00
N TYR A 744 31.71 -22.50 -6.06
CA TYR A 744 32.06 -21.78 -7.28
C TYR A 744 33.51 -21.34 -7.19
N SER A 745 34.33 -21.69 -8.17
CA SER A 745 35.75 -21.33 -8.16
C SER A 745 35.95 -19.88 -8.60
N LEU A 746 36.83 -19.18 -7.90
CA LEU A 746 37.33 -17.86 -8.28
C LEU A 746 38.62 -18.03 -9.08
N ILE A 747 38.65 -17.46 -10.29
CA ILE A 747 39.83 -17.46 -11.17
C ILE A 747 40.11 -15.99 -11.51
N ASP A 748 41.29 -15.50 -11.16
CA ASP A 748 41.72 -14.11 -11.39
C ASP A 748 40.69 -13.06 -10.91
N GLY A 749 40.15 -13.28 -9.69
CA GLY A 749 39.15 -12.38 -9.09
C GLY A 749 37.77 -12.44 -9.75
N ARG A 750 37.51 -13.41 -10.64
CA ARG A 750 36.23 -13.57 -11.34
C ARG A 750 35.55 -14.86 -10.94
N VAL A 751 34.23 -14.81 -10.80
CA VAL A 751 33.37 -15.98 -10.64
C VAL A 751 32.48 -16.14 -11.85
N LYS A 752 32.39 -17.36 -12.37
CA LYS A 752 31.57 -17.70 -13.52
C LYS A 752 30.58 -18.80 -13.15
N LEU A 753 29.31 -18.58 -13.45
CA LEU A 753 28.23 -19.49 -13.10
C LEU A 753 27.13 -19.49 -14.15
N ARG A 754 26.47 -20.64 -14.27
CA ARG A 754 25.22 -20.78 -14.99
C ARG A 754 24.09 -20.61 -13.99
N VAL A 755 23.27 -19.58 -14.21
CA VAL A 755 22.12 -19.25 -13.38
C VAL A 755 20.88 -19.76 -14.12
N PRO A 756 20.21 -20.81 -13.62
CA PRO A 756 18.99 -21.32 -14.24
C PRO A 756 17.92 -20.23 -14.41
N LYS A 757 16.98 -20.49 -15.33
CA LYS A 757 15.84 -19.61 -15.52
C LYS A 757 15.07 -19.36 -14.23
N LEU A 758 14.61 -18.14 -14.00
CA LEU A 758 13.80 -17.75 -12.83
C LEU A 758 14.42 -18.21 -11.49
N THR A 759 15.74 -18.07 -11.33
CA THR A 759 16.44 -18.43 -10.09
C THR A 759 17.39 -17.35 -9.61
N GLY A 760 17.64 -17.35 -8.30
CA GLY A 760 18.63 -16.50 -7.67
C GLY A 760 19.73 -17.32 -6.99
N ALA A 761 20.88 -16.69 -6.78
CA ALA A 761 22.00 -17.23 -6.03
C ALA A 761 22.50 -16.19 -5.02
N ILE A 762 22.86 -16.64 -3.82
CA ILE A 762 23.53 -15.85 -2.79
C ILE A 762 24.85 -16.57 -2.48
N LEU A 763 25.97 -15.92 -2.74
CA LEU A 763 27.31 -16.50 -2.63
C LEU A 763 28.12 -15.76 -1.56
N GLY A 764 28.76 -16.51 -0.66
CA GLY A 764 29.68 -15.99 0.34
C GLY A 764 30.97 -16.82 0.41
N CYS A 765 31.93 -16.38 1.23
CA CYS A 765 33.19 -17.07 1.48
C CYS A 765 33.04 -18.29 2.40
#